data_AF-A0A8X6PPD5-F1
#
_entry.id   AF-A0A8X6PPD5-F1
#
_cell.length_a   1.000
_cell.length_b   1.000
_cell.length_c   1.000
_cell.angle_alpha   90.00
_cell.angle_beta   90.00
_cell.angle_gamma   90.00
#
_symmetry.space_group_name_H-M   'P 1'
#
loop_
_entity.id
_entity.type
_entity.pdbx_description
1 polymer ?
#
loop_
_entity_poly.entity_id
_entity_poly.type
_entity_poly.pdbx_seq_one_letter_code
_entity_poly.pdbx_strand_id
1 'polypeptide(L)'
;KVENVKRPVWYLFNCTLNPESGIVNNLMKIKVFENSIKSSAEVLKPCGLDLIDLVTNQNKSENHLRSITSAYSLIVAMQIALVDVLSAVGIVPGGLIGQGMGELLCGYVDGCLSAEQVVLAAYWTAKALEESSVEDGAMVDLGISWSEAHKWCPKDIFLSRHLSEDYVTVSGPKKSVKAFEEKMRSGNIFTKEIACQGYLLHCHTMYSYAATAGLWESLEKIMENPKPRSSRWISSSYKQSEWNNPSSKFADACYFVHNLVSPVLLHQALLQVPENAIIMEISPHHLPQYIQKGMTRDIEYIRVLEKDTDSTVSVLSSIGRLYDLGLNPDIEKLYPEVQFPVPKNTPMISPLIKWDHSRNWFVPRWDERLGSSEMIVDVDVGSEDSSEKYLLDHCVDGRILYPACGYLLLAWKALAEMVHKDYESLPVVFEDVAIHRATIVSKSGTITFTVNLTYIGKRFEVSEGGSIVCTGRMDFPDETEKKSFSLCFQESDAKTLSLNANDIYKELKLRGYEYGLNFQGIIGSDMEGSKGLLKWIGEWVVFLDAVLQFSVLSVQEKGLALPTRIQKLFIDPVVFKTSIKKSLKKYGGVPVFCDKYSKKVISDGIELKNVSLEFTQRHPNRQISLLEEYRFVPYYETNILSKQQEESLIKYIDVCSSVAKKTLELLRRNGDEIYSILKKSKFSDETLIKNCLESHTDSHILLMSLCDIMNSATGDDFARKVENHIKNYFLERDLDMLSQTLLQENPLRGVVDIVLESTISRNLKIAEVSESSLPLCSKISEIVKAGQCTITNYAIAHSKPNSLDKSRLPSGNINISKWNSGSSLTFKDIDLFVTKFLNCSKQEYARTLANALATIKDGGFVIALQRTRFVPAEMFFSAVGNPIESVYSESDLEQIFKELKLRVICKKSDSLTSTLYLLRKIPVTSYDDIVIPIVEGRYEKWVTELREKVTNQPNDSTRIWLVSEGTDFSGIIGLVNCLRLEPCGSSIRCVFISEGASSLPHFSPKAQFYQEIMENDLTMNVFKSNSWGTYRHFKMPE
;
A
#
# COMPACT_ATOMS: atom_id res chain seq x y z
N LYS A 1 10.04 26.02 0.50
CA LYS A 1 9.61 26.99 -0.54
C LYS A 1 8.90 26.20 -1.61
N VAL A 2 7.58 26.23 -1.65
CA VAL A 2 6.84 25.68 -2.80
C VAL A 2 7.00 26.74 -3.88
N GLU A 3 7.74 26.42 -4.95
CA GLU A 3 7.71 27.26 -6.14
C GLU A 3 6.26 27.28 -6.62
N ASN A 4 5.66 28.48 -6.69
CA ASN A 4 4.33 28.68 -7.28
C ASN A 4 4.41 28.38 -8.78
N VAL A 5 4.40 27.10 -9.15
CA VAL A 5 4.28 26.67 -10.54
C VAL A 5 2.86 27.01 -10.96
N LYS A 6 2.69 28.12 -11.68
CA LYS A 6 1.39 28.52 -12.23
C LYS A 6 0.91 27.46 -13.22
N ARG A 7 -0.19 26.78 -12.90
CA ARG A 7 -0.83 25.81 -13.79
C ARG A 7 -1.49 26.54 -14.97
N PRO A 8 -1.18 26.21 -16.23
CA PRO A 8 -1.82 26.86 -17.37
C PRO A 8 -3.27 26.39 -17.52
N VAL A 9 -4.19 27.34 -17.65
CA VAL A 9 -5.62 27.06 -17.92
C VAL A 9 -5.84 26.93 -19.43
N TRP A 10 -6.55 25.90 -19.85
CA TRP A 10 -6.92 25.64 -21.24
C TRP A 10 -8.43 25.59 -21.37
N TYR A 11 -8.99 26.24 -22.39
CA TYR A 11 -10.42 26.11 -22.69
C TYR A 11 -10.64 25.09 -23.78
N LEU A 12 -11.60 24.20 -23.54
CA LEU A 12 -12.05 23.17 -24.47
C LEU A 12 -13.53 23.40 -24.79
N PHE A 13 -13.81 23.69 -26.06
CA PHE A 13 -15.17 23.93 -26.54
C PHE A 13 -15.69 22.73 -27.33
N ASN A 14 -16.84 22.19 -26.91
CA ASN A 14 -17.57 21.15 -27.62
C ASN A 14 -18.98 21.66 -27.96
N CYS A 15 -19.38 21.58 -29.23
CA CYS A 15 -20.69 22.05 -29.69
C CYS A 15 -21.51 20.88 -30.27
N THR A 16 -21.75 19.84 -29.47
CA THR A 16 -22.58 18.71 -29.92
C THR A 16 -24.07 19.09 -29.88
N LEU A 17 -24.83 18.70 -30.92
CA LEU A 17 -26.24 19.07 -31.14
C LEU A 17 -27.22 18.35 -30.18
N ASN A 18 -27.40 18.92 -28.98
CA ASN A 18 -28.43 18.47 -28.04
C ASN A 18 -28.87 19.62 -27.08
N PRO A 19 -29.40 20.75 -27.57
CA PRO A 19 -29.63 21.92 -26.73
C PRO A 19 -30.66 21.68 -25.61
N GLU A 20 -30.31 22.03 -24.36
CA GLU A 20 -31.22 22.01 -23.22
C GLU A 20 -31.51 23.44 -22.74
N SER A 21 -32.73 23.95 -23.01
CA SER A 21 -33.12 25.33 -22.66
C SER A 21 -33.16 25.61 -21.14
N GLY A 22 -33.25 24.56 -20.32
CA GLY A 22 -33.21 24.66 -18.86
C GLY A 22 -31.89 25.21 -18.30
N ILE A 23 -30.76 24.94 -18.98
CA ILE A 23 -29.43 25.39 -18.55
C ILE A 23 -29.34 26.92 -18.60
N VAL A 24 -29.77 27.52 -19.71
CA VAL A 24 -29.68 28.97 -19.91
C VAL A 24 -30.56 29.70 -18.91
N ASN A 25 -31.79 29.24 -18.68
CA ASN A 25 -32.70 29.84 -17.68
C ASN A 25 -32.10 29.93 -16.27
N ASN A 26 -31.38 28.89 -15.84
CA ASN A 26 -30.71 28.89 -14.53
C ASN A 26 -29.61 29.95 -14.47
N LEU A 27 -28.79 30.06 -15.53
CA LEU A 27 -27.64 30.95 -15.61
C LEU A 27 -28.00 32.43 -15.83
N MET A 28 -29.22 32.74 -16.30
CA MET A 28 -29.72 34.12 -16.42
C MET A 28 -29.77 34.87 -15.07
N LYS A 29 -29.62 34.18 -13.93
CA LYS A 29 -29.44 34.79 -12.60
C LYS A 29 -28.13 35.57 -12.48
N ILE A 30 -27.10 35.21 -13.26
CA ILE A 30 -25.80 35.89 -13.27
C ILE A 30 -25.87 37.06 -14.26
N LYS A 31 -25.67 38.29 -13.77
CA LYS A 31 -25.92 39.49 -14.59
C LYS A 31 -25.04 39.58 -15.84
N VAL A 32 -23.78 39.17 -15.73
CA VAL A 32 -22.82 39.12 -16.85
C VAL A 32 -23.32 38.17 -17.95
N PHE A 33 -23.74 36.96 -17.55
CA PHE A 33 -24.28 35.96 -18.45
C PHE A 33 -25.56 36.46 -19.15
N GLU A 34 -26.49 37.04 -18.38
CA GLU A 34 -27.76 37.58 -18.88
C GLU A 34 -27.54 38.65 -19.96
N ASN A 35 -26.62 39.59 -19.71
CA ASN A 35 -26.31 40.66 -20.64
C ASN A 35 -25.69 40.13 -21.95
N SER A 36 -24.83 39.11 -21.86
CA SER A 36 -24.20 38.47 -23.03
C SER A 36 -25.21 37.73 -23.90
N ILE A 37 -26.13 36.97 -23.29
CA ILE A 37 -27.24 36.31 -24.00
C ILE A 37 -28.15 37.32 -24.69
N LYS A 38 -28.52 38.41 -24.01
CA LYS A 38 -29.36 39.49 -24.60
C LYS A 38 -28.67 40.16 -25.78
N SER A 39 -27.36 40.39 -25.68
CA SER A 39 -26.57 40.96 -26.78
C SER A 39 -26.57 40.01 -28.00
N SER A 40 -26.37 38.71 -27.77
CA SER A 40 -26.45 37.69 -28.82
C SER A 40 -27.85 37.59 -29.45
N ALA A 41 -28.90 37.76 -28.64
CA ALA A 41 -30.28 37.74 -29.12
C ALA A 41 -30.60 38.93 -30.05
N GLU A 42 -30.15 40.14 -29.71
CA GLU A 42 -30.36 41.32 -30.58
C GLU A 42 -29.61 41.19 -31.92
N VAL A 43 -28.45 40.54 -31.94
CA VAL A 43 -27.72 40.23 -33.19
C VAL A 43 -28.49 39.27 -34.11
N LEU A 44 -29.19 38.28 -33.53
CA LEU A 44 -29.92 37.25 -34.29
C LEU A 44 -31.33 37.68 -34.74
N LYS A 45 -31.89 38.70 -34.10
CA LYS A 45 -33.24 39.20 -34.35
C LYS A 45 -33.48 39.64 -35.80
N PRO A 46 -32.56 40.35 -36.50
CA PRO A 46 -32.69 40.64 -37.93
C PRO A 46 -32.71 39.39 -38.82
N CYS A 47 -32.11 38.28 -38.36
CA CYS A 47 -32.11 37.00 -39.06
C CYS A 47 -33.39 36.19 -38.83
N GLY A 48 -34.38 36.76 -38.12
CA GLY A 48 -35.67 36.13 -37.84
C GLY A 48 -35.64 35.09 -36.70
N LEU A 49 -34.58 35.07 -35.88
CA LEU A 49 -34.43 34.15 -34.76
C LEU A 49 -34.50 34.90 -33.42
N ASP A 50 -35.55 34.64 -32.63
CA ASP A 50 -35.70 35.19 -31.28
C ASP A 50 -35.11 34.23 -30.24
N LEU A 51 -33.86 34.48 -29.85
CA LEU A 51 -33.14 33.66 -28.88
C LEU A 51 -33.75 33.70 -27.47
N ILE A 52 -34.43 34.80 -27.09
CA ILE A 52 -35.05 34.92 -25.76
C ILE A 52 -36.36 34.15 -25.71
N ASP A 53 -37.21 34.20 -26.74
CA ASP A 53 -38.43 33.36 -26.82
C ASP A 53 -38.07 31.87 -26.81
N LEU A 54 -36.99 31.48 -27.49
CA LEU A 54 -36.49 30.10 -27.53
C LEU A 54 -36.14 29.53 -26.14
N VAL A 55 -35.65 30.37 -25.23
CA VAL A 55 -35.22 29.95 -23.88
C VAL A 55 -36.34 30.08 -22.86
N THR A 56 -37.19 31.11 -22.97
CA THR A 56 -38.22 31.43 -21.97
C THR A 56 -39.55 30.69 -22.18
N ASN A 57 -39.84 30.21 -23.38
CA ASN A 57 -41.16 29.64 -23.74
C ASN A 57 -41.11 28.10 -23.89
N GLN A 58 -41.26 27.38 -22.78
CA GLN A 58 -41.09 25.90 -22.71
C GLN A 58 -42.03 25.09 -23.62
N ASN A 59 -43.22 25.61 -23.96
CA ASN A 59 -44.19 24.90 -24.82
C ASN A 59 -43.87 24.98 -26.33
N LYS A 60 -43.04 25.93 -26.76
CA LYS A 60 -42.55 26.04 -28.15
C LYS A 60 -41.16 25.43 -28.35
N SER A 61 -40.39 25.29 -27.27
CA SER A 61 -38.97 24.90 -27.35
C SER A 61 -38.75 23.48 -27.88
N GLU A 62 -39.59 22.49 -27.58
CA GLU A 62 -39.34 21.10 -28.02
C GLU A 62 -39.41 20.90 -29.55
N ASN A 63 -40.25 21.68 -30.26
CA ASN A 63 -40.34 21.61 -31.73
C ASN A 63 -39.36 22.55 -32.43
N HIS A 64 -39.05 23.72 -31.85
CA HIS A 64 -38.12 24.70 -32.43
C HIS A 64 -36.65 24.35 -32.21
N LEU A 65 -36.30 23.63 -31.12
CA LEU A 65 -34.95 23.11 -30.86
C LEU A 65 -34.57 21.91 -31.75
N ARG A 66 -35.50 21.41 -32.57
CA ARG A 66 -35.22 20.43 -33.64
C ARG A 66 -34.56 21.06 -34.86
N SER A 67 -34.65 22.37 -35.04
CA SER A 67 -33.89 23.10 -36.06
C SER A 67 -32.43 23.21 -35.63
N ILE A 68 -31.53 22.79 -36.51
CA ILE A 68 -30.08 22.89 -36.32
C ILE A 68 -29.64 24.35 -36.18
N THR A 69 -30.33 25.28 -36.87
CA THR A 69 -30.12 26.73 -36.76
C THR A 69 -30.40 27.25 -35.36
N SER A 70 -31.54 26.89 -34.77
CA SER A 70 -31.87 27.25 -33.39
C SER A 70 -30.90 26.62 -32.39
N ALA A 71 -30.55 25.34 -32.59
CA ALA A 71 -29.68 24.58 -31.70
C ALA A 71 -28.25 25.15 -31.62
N TYR A 72 -27.59 25.37 -32.76
CA TYR A 72 -26.23 25.91 -32.78
C TYR A 72 -26.17 27.35 -32.30
N SER A 73 -27.13 28.19 -32.70
CA SER A 73 -27.18 29.58 -32.25
C SER A 73 -27.30 29.68 -30.72
N LEU A 74 -28.10 28.81 -30.10
CA LEU A 74 -28.24 28.75 -28.66
C LEU A 74 -26.98 28.23 -27.94
N ILE A 75 -26.39 27.12 -28.41
CA ILE A 75 -25.19 26.53 -27.80
C ILE A 75 -24.02 27.52 -27.85
N VAL A 76 -23.80 28.17 -29.00
CA VAL A 76 -22.71 29.13 -29.18
C VAL A 76 -22.94 30.39 -28.35
N ALA A 77 -24.14 30.97 -28.37
CA ALA A 77 -24.46 32.13 -27.53
C ALA A 77 -24.28 31.83 -26.03
N MET A 78 -24.68 30.64 -25.59
CA MET A 78 -24.48 30.18 -24.21
C MET A 78 -23.00 30.05 -23.86
N GLN A 79 -22.18 29.46 -24.72
CA GLN A 79 -20.75 29.30 -24.46
C GLN A 79 -20.00 30.64 -24.48
N ILE A 80 -20.40 31.61 -25.32
CA ILE A 80 -19.90 33.00 -25.25
C ILE A 80 -20.22 33.58 -23.88
N ALA A 81 -21.48 33.49 -23.43
CA ALA A 81 -21.89 34.03 -22.15
C ALA A 81 -21.17 33.37 -20.96
N LEU A 82 -20.87 32.07 -21.03
CA LEU A 82 -20.02 31.38 -20.03
C LEU A 82 -18.58 31.90 -20.05
N VAL A 83 -17.99 32.12 -21.23
CA VAL A 83 -16.65 32.72 -21.35
C VAL A 83 -16.64 34.12 -20.76
N ASP A 84 -17.69 34.92 -20.96
CA ASP A 84 -17.78 36.26 -20.40
C ASP A 84 -17.83 36.24 -18.87
N VAL A 85 -18.54 35.26 -18.28
CA VAL A 85 -18.53 35.04 -16.82
C VAL A 85 -17.13 34.68 -16.32
N LEU A 86 -16.43 33.75 -16.97
CA LEU A 86 -15.07 33.36 -16.57
C LEU A 86 -14.08 34.51 -16.74
N SER A 87 -14.21 35.28 -17.81
CA SER A 87 -13.39 36.46 -18.09
C SER A 87 -13.66 37.58 -17.07
N ALA A 88 -14.91 37.77 -16.65
CA ALA A 88 -15.27 38.73 -15.62
C ALA A 88 -14.54 38.45 -14.31
N VAL A 89 -14.48 37.19 -13.87
CA VAL A 89 -13.72 36.78 -12.67
C VAL A 89 -12.21 36.66 -12.88
N GLY A 90 -11.68 37.17 -14.01
CA GLY A 90 -10.24 37.24 -14.25
C GLY A 90 -9.59 35.92 -14.70
N ILE A 91 -10.36 34.91 -15.09
CA ILE A 91 -9.82 33.66 -15.64
C ILE A 91 -9.51 33.88 -17.12
N VAL A 92 -8.22 33.79 -17.47
CA VAL A 92 -7.75 33.93 -18.85
C VAL A 92 -7.03 32.65 -19.27
N PRO A 93 -7.42 32.01 -20.39
CA PRO A 93 -6.77 30.78 -20.84
C PRO A 93 -5.40 31.06 -21.50
N GLY A 94 -4.46 30.15 -21.22
CA GLY A 94 -3.17 30.04 -21.89
C GLY A 94 -3.23 29.22 -23.18
N GLY A 95 -4.26 28.39 -23.38
CA GLY A 95 -4.49 27.63 -24.60
C GLY A 95 -5.97 27.39 -24.89
N LEU A 96 -6.31 27.22 -26.17
CA LEU A 96 -7.67 27.10 -26.69
C LEU A 96 -7.75 25.92 -27.65
N ILE A 97 -8.72 25.04 -27.44
CA ILE A 97 -9.06 23.92 -28.32
C ILE A 97 -10.56 23.94 -28.54
N GLY A 98 -10.99 23.84 -29.80
CA GLY A 98 -12.39 23.75 -30.17
C GLY A 98 -12.63 22.48 -30.97
N GLN A 99 -13.77 21.83 -30.76
CA GLN A 99 -14.21 20.68 -31.55
C GLN A 99 -15.27 21.14 -32.56
N GLY A 100 -14.96 21.08 -33.86
CA GLY A 100 -15.87 21.50 -34.92
C GLY A 100 -16.29 22.97 -34.74
N MET A 101 -17.59 23.22 -34.56
CA MET A 101 -18.13 24.57 -34.28
C MET A 101 -17.56 25.24 -33.02
N GLY A 102 -16.97 24.47 -32.10
CA GLY A 102 -16.24 25.04 -30.95
C GLY A 102 -15.05 25.92 -31.36
N GLU A 103 -14.52 25.78 -32.58
CA GLU A 103 -13.44 26.65 -33.07
C GLU A 103 -13.87 28.09 -33.33
N LEU A 104 -15.17 28.36 -33.56
CA LEU A 104 -15.68 29.73 -33.62
C LEU A 104 -15.49 30.44 -32.27
N LEU A 105 -15.69 29.72 -31.16
CA LEU A 105 -15.47 30.23 -29.80
C LEU A 105 -13.99 30.41 -29.49
N CYS A 106 -13.11 29.56 -30.01
CA CYS A 106 -11.68 29.82 -29.97
C CYS A 106 -11.36 31.16 -30.64
N GLY A 107 -11.97 31.45 -31.80
CA GLY A 107 -11.83 32.74 -32.47
C GLY A 107 -12.28 33.93 -31.62
N TYR A 108 -13.37 33.79 -30.86
CA TYR A 108 -13.82 34.80 -29.90
C TYR A 108 -12.81 35.03 -28.77
N VAL A 109 -12.43 33.95 -28.06
CA VAL A 109 -11.54 34.05 -26.89
C VAL A 109 -10.12 34.47 -27.27
N ASP A 110 -9.68 34.12 -28.48
CA ASP A 110 -8.39 34.55 -29.02
C ASP A 110 -8.38 36.02 -29.47
N GLY A 111 -9.56 36.66 -29.57
CA GLY A 111 -9.73 38.05 -30.00
C GLY A 111 -9.74 38.23 -31.53
N CYS A 112 -9.79 37.13 -32.28
CA CYS A 112 -9.85 37.12 -33.73
C CYS A 112 -11.23 37.52 -34.27
N LEU A 113 -12.30 37.12 -33.58
CA LEU A 113 -13.69 37.39 -33.93
C LEU A 113 -14.40 38.12 -32.79
N SER A 114 -15.37 38.98 -33.12
CA SER A 114 -16.29 39.53 -32.13
C SER A 114 -17.38 38.53 -31.74
N ALA A 115 -18.05 38.73 -30.60
CA ALA A 115 -19.20 37.92 -30.21
C ALA A 115 -20.31 37.93 -31.29
N GLU A 116 -20.58 39.10 -31.88
CA GLU A 116 -21.51 39.26 -32.99
C GLU A 116 -21.13 38.41 -34.20
N GLN A 117 -19.87 38.46 -34.62
CA GLN A 117 -19.36 37.68 -35.75
C GLN A 117 -19.49 36.17 -35.50
N VAL A 118 -19.19 35.71 -34.28
CA VAL A 118 -19.28 34.29 -33.91
C VAL A 118 -20.73 33.80 -33.89
N VAL A 119 -21.65 34.57 -33.32
CA VAL A 119 -23.07 34.22 -33.27
C VAL A 119 -23.67 34.17 -34.68
N LEU A 120 -23.37 35.15 -35.53
CA LEU A 120 -23.82 35.15 -36.93
C LEU A 120 -23.17 34.01 -37.72
N ALA A 121 -21.86 33.77 -37.55
CA ALA A 121 -21.19 32.67 -38.23
C ALA A 121 -21.78 31.31 -37.87
N ALA A 122 -22.13 31.08 -36.60
CA ALA A 122 -22.83 29.88 -36.17
C ALA A 122 -24.23 29.76 -36.80
N TYR A 123 -24.99 30.85 -36.84
CA TYR A 123 -26.30 30.91 -37.51
C TYR A 123 -26.21 30.56 -38.99
N TRP A 124 -25.34 31.24 -39.74
CA TRP A 124 -25.21 31.02 -41.19
C TRP A 124 -24.63 29.66 -41.54
N THR A 125 -23.73 29.12 -40.70
CA THR A 125 -23.25 27.74 -40.85
C THR A 125 -24.40 26.75 -40.72
N ALA A 126 -25.23 26.89 -39.70
CA ALA A 126 -26.39 26.02 -39.51
C ALA A 126 -27.45 26.22 -40.61
N LYS A 127 -27.68 27.45 -41.04
CA LYS A 127 -28.61 27.79 -42.11
C LYS A 127 -28.21 27.18 -43.45
N ALA A 128 -26.94 27.29 -43.82
CA ALA A 128 -26.39 26.69 -45.03
C ALA A 128 -26.55 25.16 -45.03
N LEU A 129 -26.44 24.51 -43.86
CA LEU A 129 -26.69 23.09 -43.71
C LEU A 129 -28.17 22.75 -43.92
N GLU A 130 -29.11 23.50 -43.33
CA GLU A 130 -30.56 23.30 -43.54
C GLU A 130 -30.97 23.43 -45.01
N GLU A 131 -30.39 24.42 -45.71
CA GLU A 131 -30.74 24.72 -47.11
C GLU A 131 -30.11 23.74 -48.11
N SER A 132 -29.09 22.98 -47.72
CA SER A 132 -28.35 22.08 -48.61
C SER A 132 -29.12 20.82 -49.06
N SER A 133 -30.30 20.52 -48.50
CA SER A 133 -31.19 19.41 -48.88
C SER A 133 -30.49 18.05 -49.05
N VAL A 134 -29.77 17.61 -48.02
CA VAL A 134 -28.92 16.39 -48.02
C VAL A 134 -29.71 15.15 -47.56
N GLU A 135 -29.35 13.96 -48.05
CA GLU A 135 -29.88 12.67 -47.56
C GLU A 135 -29.58 12.44 -46.06
N ASP A 136 -30.51 11.82 -45.33
CA ASP A 136 -30.39 11.46 -43.91
C ASP A 136 -29.05 10.75 -43.57
N GLY A 137 -28.15 11.46 -42.90
CA GLY A 137 -26.86 10.98 -42.41
C GLY A 137 -26.90 10.41 -40.99
N ALA A 138 -25.85 9.68 -40.61
CA ALA A 138 -25.62 9.25 -39.22
C ALA A 138 -24.14 9.34 -38.83
N MET A 139 -23.87 9.47 -37.54
CA MET A 139 -22.53 9.51 -36.96
C MET A 139 -22.44 8.53 -35.79
N VAL A 140 -21.33 7.78 -35.72
CA VAL A 140 -21.08 6.77 -34.66
C VAL A 140 -19.63 6.88 -34.19
N ASP A 141 -19.45 6.89 -32.88
CA ASP A 141 -18.14 6.71 -32.23
C ASP A 141 -17.80 5.21 -32.14
N LEU A 142 -16.58 4.86 -32.52
CA LEU A 142 -16.03 3.50 -32.55
C LEU A 142 -14.80 3.42 -31.64
N GLY A 143 -14.67 2.33 -30.88
CA GLY A 143 -13.48 2.02 -30.08
C GLY A 143 -12.40 1.29 -30.88
N ILE A 144 -11.84 1.97 -31.88
CA ILE A 144 -10.72 1.51 -32.71
C ILE A 144 -9.80 2.70 -33.04
N SER A 145 -8.54 2.42 -33.39
CA SER A 145 -7.59 3.48 -33.73
C SER A 145 -7.92 4.17 -35.06
N TRP A 146 -7.44 5.42 -35.22
CA TRP A 146 -7.56 6.19 -36.47
C TRP A 146 -7.02 5.44 -37.70
N SER A 147 -5.95 4.66 -37.51
CA SER A 147 -5.32 3.89 -38.58
C SER A 147 -6.11 2.64 -38.98
N GLU A 148 -6.76 1.97 -38.02
CA GLU A 148 -7.61 0.80 -38.27
C GLU A 148 -8.92 1.19 -38.92
N ALA A 149 -9.52 2.29 -38.45
CA ALA A 149 -10.73 2.83 -39.06
C ALA A 149 -10.53 3.17 -40.55
N HIS A 150 -9.38 3.72 -40.94
CA HIS A 150 -9.05 3.93 -42.36
C HIS A 150 -9.04 2.64 -43.19
N LYS A 151 -8.65 1.51 -42.59
CA LYS A 151 -8.60 0.21 -43.28
C LYS A 151 -9.98 -0.44 -43.38
N TRP A 152 -10.84 -0.20 -42.39
CA TRP A 152 -12.10 -0.94 -42.23
C TRP A 152 -13.32 -0.19 -42.77
N CYS A 153 -13.26 1.13 -42.90
CA CYS A 153 -14.38 1.93 -43.40
C CYS A 153 -14.71 1.60 -44.88
N PRO A 154 -15.98 1.30 -45.19
CA PRO A 154 -16.49 1.27 -46.57
C PRO A 154 -16.27 2.59 -47.31
N LYS A 155 -16.37 2.57 -48.65
CA LYS A 155 -16.11 3.74 -49.50
C LYS A 155 -17.06 4.93 -49.26
N ASP A 156 -18.24 4.68 -48.70
CA ASP A 156 -19.29 5.65 -48.40
C ASP A 156 -19.35 6.04 -46.91
N ILE A 157 -18.40 5.59 -46.09
CA ILE A 157 -18.24 5.97 -44.67
C ILE A 157 -16.90 6.68 -44.49
N PHE A 158 -16.93 7.83 -43.82
CA PHE A 158 -15.81 8.75 -43.71
C PHE A 158 -15.42 8.94 -42.26
N LEU A 159 -14.11 9.00 -42.00
CA LEU A 159 -13.62 9.40 -40.68
C LEU A 159 -13.85 10.89 -40.48
N SER A 160 -14.57 11.23 -39.42
CA SER A 160 -15.02 12.60 -39.17
C SER A 160 -14.34 13.23 -37.96
N ARG A 161 -14.04 12.45 -36.91
CA ARG A 161 -13.39 12.98 -35.70
C ARG A 161 -12.39 11.99 -35.12
N HIS A 162 -11.17 12.43 -34.86
CA HIS A 162 -10.15 11.69 -34.14
C HIS A 162 -10.18 12.13 -32.67
N LEU A 163 -10.81 11.32 -31.80
CA LEU A 163 -11.14 11.73 -30.44
C LEU A 163 -10.00 11.42 -29.45
N SER A 164 -9.45 10.21 -29.52
CA SER A 164 -8.28 9.75 -28.76
C SER A 164 -7.56 8.64 -29.54
N GLU A 165 -6.47 8.09 -28.99
CA GLU A 165 -5.68 7.01 -29.62
C GLU A 165 -6.56 5.84 -30.12
N ASP A 166 -7.49 5.39 -29.28
CA ASP A 166 -8.36 4.23 -29.55
C ASP A 166 -9.82 4.60 -29.89
N TYR A 167 -10.16 5.87 -30.11
CA TYR A 167 -11.55 6.27 -30.36
C TYR A 167 -11.69 7.26 -31.51
N VAL A 168 -12.60 6.94 -32.43
CA VAL A 168 -12.86 7.73 -33.63
C VAL A 168 -14.35 7.84 -33.91
N THR A 169 -14.78 8.96 -34.49
CA THR A 169 -16.13 9.10 -35.04
C THR A 169 -16.09 8.91 -36.55
N VAL A 170 -16.98 8.06 -37.05
CA VAL A 170 -17.26 7.91 -38.48
C VAL A 170 -18.62 8.52 -38.81
N SER A 171 -18.78 9.02 -40.03
CA SER A 171 -20.04 9.53 -40.57
C SER A 171 -20.29 9.03 -41.98
N GLY A 172 -21.56 8.99 -42.38
CA GLY A 172 -21.97 8.58 -43.72
C GLY A 172 -23.48 8.38 -43.82
N PRO A 173 -23.99 7.87 -44.96
CA PRO A 173 -25.41 7.61 -45.15
C PRO A 173 -25.95 6.71 -44.02
N LYS A 174 -27.10 7.07 -43.44
CA LYS A 174 -27.67 6.42 -42.25
C LYS A 174 -27.82 4.91 -42.38
N LYS A 175 -28.15 4.40 -43.57
CA LYS A 175 -28.23 2.96 -43.84
C LYS A 175 -26.87 2.26 -43.75
N SER A 176 -25.84 2.84 -44.36
CA SER A 176 -24.48 2.29 -44.39
C SER A 176 -23.83 2.33 -43.02
N VAL A 177 -23.99 3.44 -42.28
CA VAL A 177 -23.44 3.58 -40.92
C VAL A 177 -24.07 2.58 -39.95
N LYS A 178 -25.40 2.35 -40.01
CA LYS A 178 -26.06 1.35 -39.16
C LYS A 178 -25.59 -0.07 -39.45
N ALA A 179 -25.46 -0.44 -40.72
CA ALA A 179 -24.94 -1.76 -41.10
C ALA A 179 -23.47 -1.95 -40.64
N PHE A 180 -22.67 -0.88 -40.72
CA PHE A 180 -21.28 -0.90 -40.25
C PHE A 180 -21.18 -0.98 -38.72
N GLU A 181 -22.03 -0.25 -38.00
CA GLU A 181 -22.14 -0.30 -36.54
C GLU A 181 -22.50 -1.71 -36.06
N GLU A 182 -23.50 -2.35 -36.67
CA GLU A 182 -23.89 -3.73 -36.35
C GLU A 182 -22.74 -4.73 -36.58
N LYS A 183 -22.00 -4.56 -37.69
CA LYS A 183 -20.81 -5.35 -37.98
C LYS A 183 -19.73 -5.18 -36.90
N MET A 184 -19.44 -3.95 -36.49
CA MET A 184 -18.47 -3.68 -35.42
C MET A 184 -18.91 -4.25 -34.07
N ARG A 185 -20.19 -4.10 -33.73
CA ARG A 185 -20.77 -4.66 -32.50
C ARG A 185 -20.68 -6.18 -32.47
N SER A 186 -20.86 -6.86 -33.61
CA SER A 186 -20.69 -8.32 -33.72
C SER A 186 -19.24 -8.78 -33.49
N GLY A 187 -18.27 -7.90 -33.72
CA GLY A 187 -16.84 -8.12 -33.44
C GLY A 187 -16.41 -7.71 -32.03
N ASN A 188 -17.35 -7.46 -31.09
CA ASN A 188 -17.10 -6.94 -29.75
C ASN A 188 -16.38 -5.57 -29.71
N ILE A 189 -16.53 -4.76 -30.75
CA ILE A 189 -15.97 -3.40 -30.79
C ILE A 189 -16.99 -2.41 -30.20
N PHE A 190 -16.52 -1.47 -29.38
CA PHE A 190 -17.35 -0.43 -28.81
C PHE A 190 -17.98 0.46 -29.90
N THR A 191 -19.28 0.72 -29.79
CA THR A 191 -20.04 1.58 -30.70
C THR A 191 -20.97 2.50 -29.90
N LYS A 192 -21.06 3.79 -30.27
CA LYS A 192 -22.01 4.74 -29.69
C LYS A 192 -22.53 5.72 -30.74
N GLU A 193 -23.83 5.73 -30.97
CA GLU A 193 -24.48 6.68 -31.87
C GLU A 193 -24.40 8.12 -31.34
N ILE A 194 -24.22 9.08 -32.26
CA ILE A 194 -24.09 10.51 -31.97
C ILE A 194 -25.21 11.27 -32.65
N ALA A 195 -25.87 12.14 -31.87
CA ALA A 195 -26.90 13.03 -32.37
C ALA A 195 -26.31 14.03 -33.38
N CYS A 196 -26.72 13.89 -34.64
CA CYS A 196 -26.33 14.76 -35.76
C CYS A 196 -27.54 15.36 -36.50
N GLN A 197 -28.77 15.08 -36.02
CA GLN A 197 -30.03 15.53 -36.63
C GLN A 197 -30.14 15.27 -38.15
N GLY A 198 -29.46 14.24 -38.66
CA GLY A 198 -29.46 13.87 -40.07
C GLY A 198 -28.39 14.56 -40.93
N TYR A 199 -27.59 15.47 -40.38
CA TYR A 199 -26.56 16.22 -41.13
C TYR A 199 -25.18 15.57 -41.02
N LEU A 200 -24.46 15.50 -42.14
CA LEU A 200 -23.10 14.97 -42.22
C LEU A 200 -22.08 16.09 -42.11
N LEU A 201 -21.42 16.18 -40.95
CA LEU A 201 -20.40 17.17 -40.64
C LEU A 201 -19.00 16.55 -40.67
N HIS A 202 -17.99 17.39 -40.95
CA HIS A 202 -16.58 17.06 -40.82
C HIS A 202 -16.13 15.91 -41.72
N CYS A 203 -16.72 15.77 -42.90
CA CYS A 203 -16.35 14.78 -43.90
C CYS A 203 -16.21 15.41 -45.29
N HIS A 204 -15.24 14.93 -46.06
CA HIS A 204 -14.94 15.40 -47.40
C HIS A 204 -15.90 14.75 -48.42
N THR A 205 -17.20 15.09 -48.32
CA THR A 205 -18.26 14.51 -49.16
C THR A 205 -18.99 15.59 -49.96
N MET A 206 -19.55 15.19 -51.11
CA MET A 206 -20.41 16.04 -51.94
C MET A 206 -21.55 16.70 -51.14
N TYR A 207 -21.97 16.07 -50.05
CA TYR A 207 -23.03 16.55 -49.17
C TYR A 207 -22.62 17.77 -48.33
N SER A 208 -21.44 17.76 -47.72
CA SER A 208 -20.93 18.93 -46.96
C SER A 208 -20.51 20.06 -47.91
N TYR A 209 -20.04 19.72 -49.12
CA TYR A 209 -19.71 20.69 -50.18
C TYR A 209 -20.91 21.46 -50.74
N ALA A 210 -22.12 20.88 -50.71
CA ALA A 210 -23.33 21.58 -51.17
C ALA A 210 -23.62 22.85 -50.34
N ALA A 211 -23.21 22.88 -49.06
CA ALA A 211 -23.38 24.02 -48.17
C ALA A 211 -22.23 25.04 -48.24
N THR A 212 -21.08 24.72 -48.84
CA THR A 212 -19.87 25.55 -48.69
C THR A 212 -19.91 26.86 -49.46
N ALA A 213 -20.53 26.90 -50.65
CA ALA A 213 -20.57 28.11 -51.47
C ALA A 213 -21.42 29.22 -50.81
N GLY A 214 -22.66 28.89 -50.41
CA GLY A 214 -23.54 29.83 -49.72
C GLY A 214 -23.03 30.21 -48.32
N LEU A 215 -22.37 29.27 -47.64
CA LEU A 215 -21.71 29.56 -46.37
C LEU A 215 -20.56 30.55 -46.54
N TRP A 216 -19.67 30.32 -47.51
CA TRP A 216 -18.53 31.19 -47.76
C TRP A 216 -18.97 32.63 -48.05
N GLU A 217 -19.96 32.83 -48.92
CA GLU A 217 -20.51 34.15 -49.23
C GLU A 217 -21.10 34.85 -48.01
N SER A 218 -21.73 34.09 -47.10
CA SER A 218 -22.32 34.64 -45.88
C SER A 218 -21.23 35.00 -44.85
N LEU A 219 -20.22 34.14 -44.67
CA LEU A 219 -19.11 34.36 -43.74
C LEU A 219 -18.18 35.49 -44.20
N GLU A 220 -17.94 35.63 -45.51
CA GLU A 220 -17.10 36.70 -46.06
C GLU A 220 -17.68 38.08 -45.74
N LYS A 221 -19.01 38.23 -45.77
CA LYS A 221 -19.71 39.47 -45.38
C LYS A 221 -19.65 39.76 -43.88
N ILE A 222 -19.45 38.75 -43.04
CA ILE A 222 -19.41 38.91 -41.57
C ILE A 222 -17.97 39.17 -41.10
N MET A 223 -17.00 38.55 -41.77
CA MET A 223 -15.59 38.58 -41.42
C MET A 223 -14.83 39.61 -42.27
N GLU A 224 -15.36 40.83 -42.32
CA GLU A 224 -14.72 41.97 -42.98
C GLU A 224 -13.42 42.32 -42.23
N ASN A 225 -12.26 41.92 -42.78
CA ASN A 225 -10.90 42.04 -42.20
C ASN A 225 -10.52 40.94 -41.20
N PRO A 226 -10.20 39.71 -41.67
CA PRO A 226 -9.83 38.60 -40.80
C PRO A 226 -8.51 38.85 -40.06
N LYS A 227 -8.49 38.55 -38.77
CA LYS A 227 -7.31 38.69 -37.90
C LYS A 227 -6.47 37.40 -37.87
N PRO A 228 -5.15 37.51 -37.66
CA PRO A 228 -4.29 36.35 -37.50
C PRO A 228 -4.55 35.66 -36.15
N ARG A 229 -4.59 34.33 -36.18
CA ARG A 229 -4.75 33.45 -35.02
C ARG A 229 -3.49 33.49 -34.16
N SER A 230 -3.63 33.54 -32.83
CA SER A 230 -2.50 33.46 -31.92
C SER A 230 -2.02 32.02 -31.74
N SER A 231 -0.80 31.86 -31.21
CA SER A 231 -0.24 30.53 -30.88
C SER A 231 -0.97 29.81 -29.74
N ARG A 232 -1.86 30.50 -29.01
CA ARG A 232 -2.68 29.89 -27.96
C ARG A 232 -3.83 29.07 -28.56
N TRP A 233 -4.26 29.36 -29.79
CA TRP A 233 -5.32 28.61 -30.45
C TRP A 233 -4.76 27.44 -31.26
N ILE A 234 -4.91 26.24 -30.68
CA ILE A 234 -4.56 24.99 -31.32
C ILE A 234 -5.71 24.56 -32.25
N SER A 235 -5.44 24.51 -33.56
CA SER A 235 -6.45 24.10 -34.55
C SER A 235 -6.70 22.60 -34.46
N SER A 236 -7.97 22.21 -34.40
CA SER A 236 -8.39 20.82 -34.58
C SER A 236 -8.78 20.51 -36.03
N SER A 237 -8.84 21.52 -36.90
CA SER A 237 -9.29 21.37 -38.30
C SER A 237 -8.13 21.19 -39.29
N TYR A 238 -6.94 21.62 -38.90
CA TYR A 238 -5.70 21.49 -39.67
C TYR A 238 -4.73 20.57 -38.96
N LYS A 239 -3.93 19.82 -39.72
CA LYS A 239 -2.84 19.02 -39.15
C LYS A 239 -1.78 19.96 -38.57
N GLN A 240 -1.06 19.49 -37.55
CA GLN A 240 0.01 20.27 -36.91
C GLN A 240 1.05 20.80 -37.92
N SER A 241 1.39 20.01 -38.93
CA SER A 241 2.32 20.42 -40.01
C SER A 241 1.81 21.59 -40.86
N GLU A 242 0.50 21.83 -40.85
CA GLU A 242 -0.17 22.83 -41.70
C GLU A 242 -0.48 24.11 -40.94
N TRP A 243 -0.33 24.19 -39.61
CA TRP A 243 -0.73 25.36 -38.82
C TRP A 243 -0.05 26.68 -39.23
N ASN A 244 1.12 26.59 -39.84
CA ASN A 244 1.87 27.75 -40.35
C ASN A 244 1.54 28.12 -41.81
N ASN A 245 0.63 27.39 -42.47
CA ASN A 245 0.22 27.68 -43.83
C ASN A 245 -0.64 28.96 -43.88
N PRO A 246 -0.63 29.70 -45.00
CA PRO A 246 -1.48 30.89 -45.17
C PRO A 246 -2.97 30.62 -44.89
N SER A 247 -3.48 29.44 -45.29
CA SER A 247 -4.89 29.04 -45.14
C SER A 247 -5.34 28.79 -43.70
N SER A 248 -4.41 28.55 -42.77
CA SER A 248 -4.71 28.30 -41.35
C SER A 248 -4.28 29.44 -40.44
N LYS A 249 -3.65 30.49 -40.98
CA LYS A 249 -3.10 31.61 -40.19
C LYS A 249 -4.15 32.62 -39.76
N PHE A 250 -5.22 32.77 -40.54
CA PHE A 250 -6.27 33.76 -40.31
C PHE A 250 -7.58 33.08 -39.91
N ALA A 251 -8.37 33.74 -39.07
CA ALA A 251 -9.74 33.33 -38.77
C ALA A 251 -10.69 33.95 -39.80
N ASP A 252 -10.67 33.40 -41.02
CA ASP A 252 -11.45 33.91 -42.16
C ASP A 252 -12.54 32.93 -42.62
N ALA A 253 -13.35 33.34 -43.59
CA ALA A 253 -14.41 32.49 -44.16
C ALA A 253 -13.87 31.16 -44.69
N CYS A 254 -12.68 31.16 -45.31
CA CYS A 254 -12.03 29.95 -45.84
C CYS A 254 -11.69 28.97 -44.71
N TYR A 255 -11.21 29.46 -43.56
CA TYR A 255 -10.90 28.65 -42.39
C TYR A 255 -12.13 27.91 -41.87
N PHE A 256 -13.26 28.62 -41.70
CA PHE A 256 -14.46 28.01 -41.13
C PHE A 256 -15.22 27.13 -42.14
N VAL A 257 -15.14 27.43 -43.43
CA VAL A 257 -15.59 26.49 -44.48
C VAL A 257 -14.75 25.22 -44.45
N HIS A 258 -13.42 25.33 -44.28
CA HIS A 258 -12.54 24.17 -44.12
C HIS A 258 -12.85 23.37 -42.85
N ASN A 259 -13.10 24.03 -41.72
CA ASN A 259 -13.52 23.39 -40.46
C ASN A 259 -14.79 22.55 -40.62
N LEU A 260 -15.75 23.01 -41.43
CA LEU A 260 -17.00 22.29 -41.66
C LEU A 260 -16.80 20.97 -42.43
N VAL A 261 -15.91 20.96 -43.43
CA VAL A 261 -15.72 19.82 -44.35
C VAL A 261 -14.55 18.90 -44.00
N SER A 262 -13.64 19.35 -43.14
CA SER A 262 -12.46 18.59 -42.75
C SER A 262 -12.68 17.80 -41.45
N PRO A 263 -12.00 16.66 -41.28
CA PRO A 263 -12.09 15.88 -40.05
C PRO A 263 -11.54 16.64 -38.85
N VAL A 264 -12.19 16.49 -37.70
CA VAL A 264 -11.78 17.11 -36.43
C VAL A 264 -10.69 16.27 -35.75
N LEU A 265 -9.49 16.80 -35.65
CA LEU A 265 -8.28 16.17 -35.12
C LEU A 265 -8.08 16.48 -33.61
N LEU A 266 -9.10 16.19 -32.79
CA LEU A 266 -9.11 16.52 -31.36
C LEU A 266 -7.97 15.86 -30.57
N HIS A 267 -7.67 14.58 -30.83
CA HIS A 267 -6.57 13.88 -30.15
C HIS A 267 -5.23 14.59 -30.36
N GLN A 268 -4.94 15.04 -31.59
CA GLN A 268 -3.70 15.76 -31.91
C GLN A 268 -3.61 17.12 -31.20
N ALA A 269 -4.74 17.81 -31.10
CA ALA A 269 -4.81 19.08 -30.37
C ALA A 269 -4.58 18.88 -28.87
N LEU A 270 -5.17 17.83 -28.28
CA LEU A 270 -5.01 17.50 -26.85
C LEU A 270 -3.57 17.11 -26.49
N LEU A 271 -2.81 16.51 -27.41
CA LEU A 271 -1.39 16.21 -27.21
C LEU A 271 -0.50 17.46 -27.07
N GLN A 272 -0.99 18.65 -27.44
CA GLN A 272 -0.25 19.91 -27.23
C GLN A 272 -0.46 20.52 -25.83
N VAL A 273 -1.37 19.96 -25.04
CA VAL A 273 -1.64 20.46 -23.69
C VAL A 273 -0.46 20.09 -22.78
N PRO A 274 0.15 21.06 -22.07
CA PRO A 274 1.26 20.80 -21.16
C PRO A 274 0.88 19.86 -20.00
N GLU A 275 1.88 19.10 -19.52
CA GLU A 275 1.79 18.41 -18.24
C GLU A 275 1.50 19.43 -17.11
N ASN A 276 0.67 19.07 -16.12
CA ASN A 276 0.18 19.98 -15.06
C ASN A 276 -0.82 21.08 -15.48
N ALA A 277 -1.36 21.06 -16.71
CA ALA A 277 -2.41 21.98 -17.13
C ALA A 277 -3.78 21.72 -16.45
N ILE A 278 -4.66 22.73 -16.52
CA ILE A 278 -6.07 22.63 -16.14
C ILE A 278 -6.91 22.83 -17.39
N ILE A 279 -7.62 21.80 -17.85
CA ILE A 279 -8.57 21.90 -18.96
C ILE A 279 -9.96 22.23 -18.40
N MET A 280 -10.55 23.33 -18.86
CA MET A 280 -11.95 23.68 -18.60
C MET A 280 -12.79 23.38 -19.83
N GLU A 281 -13.66 22.38 -19.73
CA GLU A 281 -14.65 22.09 -20.75
C GLU A 281 -15.85 23.03 -20.60
N ILE A 282 -15.98 23.97 -21.53
CA ILE A 282 -17.07 24.94 -21.60
C ILE A 282 -18.07 24.39 -22.61
N SER A 283 -18.97 23.51 -22.16
CA SER A 283 -19.96 22.85 -23.03
C SER A 283 -21.21 22.42 -22.25
N PRO A 284 -22.42 22.49 -22.84
CA PRO A 284 -23.62 21.89 -22.25
C PRO A 284 -23.58 20.34 -22.27
N HIS A 285 -22.78 19.75 -23.16
CA HIS A 285 -22.64 18.30 -23.30
C HIS A 285 -21.18 17.90 -23.22
N HIS A 286 -20.86 17.02 -22.28
CA HIS A 286 -19.48 16.65 -22.01
C HIS A 286 -18.93 15.64 -23.00
N LEU A 287 -17.64 15.78 -23.29
CA LEU A 287 -16.87 14.71 -23.90
C LEU A 287 -17.02 13.43 -23.06
N PRO A 288 -17.31 12.28 -23.70
CA PRO A 288 -17.39 11.00 -23.01
C PRO A 288 -16.14 10.68 -22.18
N GLN A 289 -16.35 10.00 -21.04
CA GLN A 289 -15.27 9.65 -20.11
C GLN A 289 -14.13 8.83 -20.75
N TYR A 290 -14.41 8.05 -21.79
CA TYR A 290 -13.38 7.26 -22.49
C TYR A 290 -12.37 8.13 -23.26
N ILE A 291 -12.75 9.36 -23.65
CA ILE A 291 -11.84 10.35 -24.26
C ILE A 291 -10.99 11.00 -23.16
N GLN A 292 -11.59 11.32 -22.02
CA GLN A 292 -10.89 11.90 -20.85
C GLN A 292 -9.83 10.96 -20.28
N LYS A 293 -10.11 9.64 -20.22
CA LYS A 293 -9.16 8.63 -19.74
C LYS A 293 -7.90 8.48 -20.60
N GLY A 294 -7.94 8.93 -21.85
CA GLY A 294 -6.78 8.96 -22.76
C GLY A 294 -5.84 10.16 -22.54
N MET A 295 -6.17 11.08 -21.64
CA MET A 295 -5.31 12.22 -21.28
C MET A 295 -4.28 11.80 -20.21
N THR A 296 -3.08 12.38 -20.23
CA THR A 296 -1.98 12.07 -19.30
C THR A 296 -2.38 12.26 -17.82
N ARG A 297 -1.79 11.49 -16.91
CA ARG A 297 -2.16 11.42 -15.47
C ARG A 297 -2.03 12.73 -14.68
N ASP A 298 -1.40 13.75 -15.23
CA ASP A 298 -1.08 15.01 -14.53
C ASP A 298 -1.90 16.23 -15.00
N ILE A 299 -2.95 16.03 -15.81
CA ILE A 299 -3.85 17.11 -16.25
C ILE A 299 -5.12 17.08 -15.40
N GLU A 300 -5.52 18.24 -14.86
CA GLU A 300 -6.83 18.38 -14.21
C GLU A 300 -7.89 18.71 -15.27
N TYR A 301 -8.99 17.97 -15.30
CA TYR A 301 -10.10 18.20 -16.23
C TYR A 301 -11.34 18.65 -15.46
N ILE A 302 -11.80 19.88 -15.71
CA ILE A 302 -12.94 20.51 -15.06
C ILE A 302 -14.07 20.68 -16.09
N ARG A 303 -15.25 20.15 -15.77
CA ARG A 303 -16.47 20.41 -16.53
C ARG A 303 -17.17 21.60 -15.93
N VAL A 304 -17.39 22.66 -16.72
CA VAL A 304 -17.98 23.90 -16.21
C VAL A 304 -19.46 23.74 -15.90
N LEU A 305 -20.15 22.95 -16.72
CA LEU A 305 -21.52 22.50 -16.49
C LEU A 305 -21.45 21.02 -16.07
N GLU A 306 -22.40 20.53 -15.29
CA GLU A 306 -22.50 19.10 -14.95
C GLU A 306 -23.96 18.69 -15.03
N LYS A 307 -24.19 17.47 -15.51
CA LYS A 307 -25.54 16.95 -15.70
C LYS A 307 -26.24 16.78 -14.35
N ASP A 308 -27.56 17.00 -14.31
CA ASP A 308 -28.42 16.80 -13.14
C ASP A 308 -28.12 17.71 -11.93
N THR A 309 -27.39 18.82 -12.13
CA THR A 309 -27.12 19.85 -11.12
C THR A 309 -27.64 21.23 -11.55
N ASP A 310 -27.91 22.14 -10.59
CA ASP A 310 -28.21 23.53 -10.94
C ASP A 310 -26.99 24.15 -11.64
N SER A 311 -27.19 24.62 -12.87
CA SER A 311 -26.12 25.11 -13.73
C SER A 311 -25.34 26.29 -13.11
N THR A 312 -26.00 27.12 -12.29
CA THR A 312 -25.33 28.20 -11.55
C THR A 312 -24.37 27.64 -10.52
N VAL A 313 -24.82 26.61 -9.77
CA VAL A 313 -23.99 25.92 -8.78
C VAL A 313 -22.81 25.22 -9.45
N SER A 314 -23.01 24.61 -10.63
CA SER A 314 -21.92 23.98 -11.38
C SER A 314 -20.83 24.98 -11.79
N VAL A 315 -21.22 26.14 -12.33
CA VAL A 315 -20.27 27.19 -12.70
C VAL A 315 -19.51 27.71 -11.48
N LEU A 316 -20.21 28.01 -10.38
CA LEU A 316 -19.57 28.47 -9.14
C LEU A 316 -18.65 27.41 -8.52
N SER A 317 -19.05 26.14 -8.56
CA SER A 317 -18.24 25.01 -8.10
C SER A 317 -16.97 24.85 -8.93
N SER A 318 -17.07 25.08 -10.24
CA SER A 318 -15.91 25.06 -11.15
C SER A 318 -14.93 26.20 -10.84
N ILE A 319 -15.44 27.40 -10.54
CA ILE A 319 -14.62 28.54 -10.09
C ILE A 319 -13.97 28.24 -8.73
N GLY A 320 -14.71 27.63 -7.79
CA GLY A 320 -14.17 27.16 -6.52
C GLY A 320 -13.08 26.10 -6.69
N ARG A 321 -13.26 25.17 -7.63
CA ARG A 321 -12.24 24.17 -7.97
C ARG A 321 -10.97 24.83 -8.50
N LEU A 322 -11.05 25.88 -9.32
CA LEU A 322 -9.87 26.63 -9.74
C LEU A 322 -9.13 27.28 -8.56
N TYR A 323 -9.87 27.76 -7.56
CA TYR A 323 -9.27 28.28 -6.33
C TYR A 323 -8.51 27.21 -5.55
N ASP A 324 -9.09 26.02 -5.39
CA ASP A 324 -8.41 24.88 -4.75
C ASP A 324 -7.12 24.47 -5.48
N LEU A 325 -7.06 24.70 -6.79
CA LEU A 325 -5.91 24.38 -7.65
C LEU A 325 -4.86 25.51 -7.68
N GLY A 326 -5.04 26.56 -6.88
CA GLY A 326 -4.07 27.65 -6.68
C GLY A 326 -4.29 28.89 -7.55
N LEU A 327 -5.42 29.00 -8.26
CA LEU A 327 -5.83 30.26 -8.89
C LEU A 327 -6.55 31.15 -7.87
N ASN A 328 -6.71 32.44 -8.19
CA ASN A 328 -7.43 33.39 -7.33
C ASN A 328 -8.46 34.18 -8.17
N PRO A 329 -9.62 33.59 -8.49
CA PRO A 329 -10.66 34.27 -9.28
C PRO A 329 -11.31 35.44 -8.52
N ASP A 330 -11.60 36.53 -9.22
CA ASP A 330 -12.23 37.76 -8.69
C ASP A 330 -13.76 37.56 -8.56
N ILE A 331 -14.18 36.69 -7.64
CA ILE A 331 -15.59 36.31 -7.46
C ILE A 331 -16.50 37.49 -7.12
N GLU A 332 -15.95 38.57 -6.56
CA GLU A 332 -16.67 39.79 -6.20
C GLU A 332 -17.33 40.48 -7.40
N LYS A 333 -16.86 40.20 -8.62
CA LYS A 333 -17.44 40.75 -9.86
C LYS A 333 -18.73 40.05 -10.29
N LEU A 334 -19.09 38.91 -9.67
CA LEU A 334 -20.30 38.16 -10.00
C LEU A 334 -21.54 38.60 -9.22
N TYR A 335 -21.36 39.36 -8.13
CA TYR A 335 -22.44 39.86 -7.30
C TYR A 335 -22.36 41.38 -7.14
N PRO A 336 -23.42 42.05 -6.65
CA PRO A 336 -23.43 43.51 -6.50
C PRO A 336 -22.28 44.00 -5.62
N GLU A 337 -21.69 45.14 -5.99
CA GLU A 337 -20.58 45.75 -5.23
C GLU A 337 -20.95 45.93 -3.75
N VAL A 338 -20.05 45.44 -2.89
CA VAL A 338 -20.21 45.55 -1.43
C VAL A 338 -19.95 47.00 -1.02
N GLN A 339 -20.88 47.58 -0.26
CA GLN A 339 -20.69 48.91 0.29
C GLN A 339 -19.75 48.86 1.50
N PHE A 340 -18.61 49.52 1.38
CA PHE A 340 -17.67 49.73 2.48
C PHE A 340 -17.89 51.11 3.14
N PRO A 341 -17.69 51.25 4.46
CA PRO A 341 -17.24 50.23 5.43
C PRO A 341 -18.34 49.21 5.79
N VAL A 342 -17.92 48.01 6.20
CA VAL A 342 -18.86 46.95 6.61
C VAL A 342 -19.60 47.29 7.90
N PRO A 343 -20.80 46.70 8.16
CA PRO A 343 -21.55 46.91 9.39
C PRO A 343 -20.77 46.53 10.67
N LYS A 344 -21.07 47.19 11.79
CA LYS A 344 -20.42 46.95 13.10
C LYS A 344 -20.54 45.51 13.61
N ASN A 345 -21.59 44.79 13.21
CA ASN A 345 -21.85 43.42 13.65
C ASN A 345 -21.21 42.36 12.73
N THR A 346 -20.40 42.76 11.75
CA THR A 346 -19.68 41.83 10.87
C THR A 346 -18.67 41.00 11.69
N PRO A 347 -18.66 39.66 11.58
CA PRO A 347 -17.74 38.79 12.32
C PRO A 347 -16.25 39.13 12.11
N MET A 348 -15.45 38.96 13.16
CA MET A 348 -13.99 39.15 13.08
C MET A 348 -13.32 38.02 12.29
N ILE A 349 -12.32 38.36 11.46
CA ILE A 349 -11.55 37.40 10.66
C ILE A 349 -10.40 36.78 11.46
N SER A 350 -9.75 37.54 12.35
CA SER A 350 -8.54 37.10 13.05
C SER A 350 -8.67 35.76 13.81
N PRO A 351 -9.81 35.40 14.44
CA PRO A 351 -9.94 34.10 15.12
C PRO A 351 -10.03 32.89 14.17
N LEU A 352 -10.31 33.12 12.88
CA LEU A 352 -10.47 32.06 11.88
C LEU A 352 -9.14 31.66 11.22
N ILE A 353 -8.11 32.52 11.29
CA ILE A 353 -6.78 32.26 10.75
C ILE A 353 -6.01 31.38 11.74
N LYS A 354 -5.86 30.10 11.42
CA LYS A 354 -5.07 29.15 12.20
C LYS A 354 -3.73 28.89 11.55
N TRP A 355 -2.67 28.91 12.36
CA TRP A 355 -1.32 28.57 11.95
C TRP A 355 -0.97 27.16 12.44
N ASP A 356 0.01 26.54 11.79
CA ASP A 356 0.60 25.29 12.30
C ASP A 356 1.58 25.62 13.45
N HIS A 357 1.08 25.50 14.68
CA HIS A 357 1.87 25.65 15.91
C HIS A 357 2.42 24.29 16.42
N SER A 358 2.54 23.27 15.58
CA SER A 358 3.11 21.96 15.99
C SER A 358 4.59 22.04 16.40
N ARG A 359 5.32 23.02 15.88
CA ARG A 359 6.73 23.26 16.24
C ARG A 359 6.85 24.15 17.46
N ASN A 360 7.47 23.62 18.51
CA ASN A 360 7.84 24.40 19.70
C ASN A 360 9.20 25.05 19.48
N TRP A 361 9.30 26.32 19.89
CA TRP A 361 10.54 27.08 19.85
C TRP A 361 11.13 27.18 21.25
N PHE A 362 12.44 27.38 21.36
CA PHE A 362 13.11 27.58 22.64
C PHE A 362 12.54 28.82 23.35
N VAL A 363 12.05 28.62 24.58
CA VAL A 363 11.58 29.69 25.47
C VAL A 363 12.62 29.84 26.58
N PRO A 364 13.37 30.96 26.63
CA PRO A 364 14.36 31.19 27.67
C PRO A 364 13.73 31.07 29.07
N ARG A 365 14.38 30.32 29.96
CA ARG A 365 14.01 30.23 31.38
C ARG A 365 14.97 31.07 32.21
N TRP A 366 14.44 31.77 33.21
CA TRP A 366 15.23 32.52 34.17
C TRP A 366 15.84 31.56 35.20
N ASP A 367 17.16 31.51 35.31
CA ASP A 367 17.89 30.70 36.32
C ASP A 367 18.46 31.63 37.40
N GLU A 368 18.11 31.40 38.67
CA GLU A 368 18.49 32.24 39.81
C GLU A 368 19.94 32.00 40.28
N ARG A 369 20.70 31.08 39.67
CA ARG A 369 22.00 30.59 40.16
C ARG A 369 23.25 31.21 39.49
N LEU A 370 23.21 32.48 39.11
CA LEU A 370 24.45 33.16 38.66
C LEU A 370 25.42 33.34 39.85
N GLY A 371 26.38 32.43 39.99
CA GLY A 371 27.52 32.55 40.92
C GLY A 371 27.97 31.29 41.68
N SER A 372 27.37 30.12 41.44
CA SER A 372 27.78 28.86 42.08
C SER A 372 28.95 28.17 41.35
N SER A 373 29.75 27.38 42.07
CA SER A 373 30.77 26.45 41.53
C SER A 373 30.15 25.21 40.83
N GLU A 374 28.89 25.34 40.41
CA GLU A 374 28.02 24.33 39.86
C GLU A 374 27.72 24.74 38.41
N MET A 375 28.16 23.94 37.44
CA MET A 375 27.88 24.14 36.02
C MET A 375 26.83 23.11 35.57
N ILE A 376 25.73 23.58 35.00
CA ILE A 376 24.69 22.72 34.41
C ILE A 376 24.91 22.67 32.90
N VAL A 377 25.01 21.46 32.34
CA VAL A 377 25.23 21.23 30.91
C VAL A 377 24.14 20.33 30.36
N ASP A 378 23.39 20.86 29.41
CA ASP A 378 22.39 20.12 28.64
C ASP A 378 23.04 19.56 27.37
N VAL A 379 23.00 18.23 27.23
CA VAL A 379 23.48 17.48 26.07
C VAL A 379 22.25 17.02 25.29
N ASP A 380 21.95 17.69 24.17
CA ASP A 380 20.81 17.34 23.33
C ASP A 380 21.22 16.43 22.19
N VAL A 381 20.67 15.21 22.13
CA VAL A 381 20.91 14.28 21.01
C VAL A 381 19.66 14.06 20.14
N GLY A 382 18.53 14.69 20.50
CA GLY A 382 17.23 14.44 19.89
C GLY A 382 16.86 15.39 18.76
N SER A 383 17.32 16.65 18.80
CA SER A 383 16.99 17.65 17.77
C SER A 383 17.70 17.35 16.45
N GLU A 384 17.07 17.65 15.29
CA GLU A 384 17.65 17.30 13.99
C GLU A 384 18.99 17.98 13.68
N ASP A 385 19.19 19.18 14.21
CA ASP A 385 20.35 20.03 13.96
C ASP A 385 21.41 20.00 15.09
N SER A 386 21.27 19.10 16.07
CA SER A 386 22.20 19.03 17.22
C SER A 386 23.63 18.64 16.81
N SER A 387 24.61 19.31 17.42
CA SER A 387 26.05 18.98 17.32
C SER A 387 26.43 17.73 18.11
N GLU A 388 25.66 17.33 19.14
CA GLU A 388 25.99 16.20 20.02
C GLU A 388 25.45 14.86 19.51
N LYS A 389 24.75 14.82 18.38
CA LYS A 389 24.21 13.59 17.78
C LYS A 389 25.23 12.48 17.57
N TYR A 390 26.51 12.82 17.36
CA TYR A 390 27.55 11.81 17.17
C TYR A 390 27.69 10.86 18.37
N LEU A 391 27.23 11.27 19.56
CA LEU A 391 27.21 10.43 20.77
C LEU A 391 26.32 9.19 20.61
N LEU A 392 25.34 9.21 19.69
CA LEU A 392 24.50 8.06 19.39
C LEU A 392 25.27 6.87 18.82
N ASP A 393 26.48 7.11 18.28
CA ASP A 393 27.37 6.07 17.77
C ASP A 393 28.16 5.36 18.88
N HIS A 394 28.12 5.81 20.13
CA HIS A 394 28.73 5.09 21.26
C HIS A 394 27.79 4.00 21.77
N CYS A 395 27.57 2.98 20.93
CA CYS A 395 26.71 1.85 21.27
C CYS A 395 27.53 0.69 21.84
N VAL A 396 27.11 0.19 23.00
CA VAL A 396 27.73 -0.94 23.71
C VAL A 396 26.61 -1.88 24.16
N ASP A 397 26.67 -3.13 23.72
CA ASP A 397 25.69 -4.19 23.98
C ASP A 397 24.24 -3.76 23.72
N GLY A 398 24.01 -3.11 22.57
CA GLY A 398 22.70 -2.61 22.13
C GLY A 398 22.21 -1.33 22.83
N ARG A 399 22.99 -0.75 23.75
CA ARG A 399 22.66 0.49 24.46
C ARG A 399 23.59 1.62 24.05
N ILE A 400 23.04 2.81 23.88
CA ILE A 400 23.85 4.01 23.67
C ILE A 400 24.30 4.50 25.04
N LEU A 401 25.59 4.41 25.31
CA LEU A 401 26.17 4.86 26.57
C LEU A 401 26.83 6.21 26.35
N TYR A 402 26.70 7.11 27.32
CA TYR A 402 27.48 8.34 27.30
C TYR A 402 28.96 7.98 27.52
N PRO A 403 29.89 8.39 26.64
CA PRO A 403 31.28 7.98 26.72
C PRO A 403 31.93 8.43 28.04
N ALA A 404 32.77 7.58 28.63
CA ALA A 404 33.52 7.90 29.85
C ALA A 404 34.35 9.19 29.71
N CYS A 405 34.97 9.39 28.54
CA CYS A 405 35.71 10.60 28.20
C CYS A 405 34.82 11.85 28.09
N GLY A 406 33.53 11.68 27.84
CA GLY A 406 32.56 12.77 27.84
C GLY A 406 32.45 13.43 29.21
N TYR A 407 32.45 12.65 30.30
CA TYR A 407 32.43 13.21 31.66
C TYR A 407 33.67 14.04 31.97
N LEU A 408 34.83 13.57 31.50
CA LEU A 408 36.10 14.27 31.67
C LEU A 408 36.15 15.57 30.88
N LEU A 409 35.60 15.59 29.67
CA LEU A 409 35.49 16.81 28.87
C LEU A 409 34.55 17.84 29.54
N LEU A 410 33.43 17.39 30.12
CA LEU A 410 32.53 18.27 30.89
C LEU A 410 33.26 18.91 32.08
N ALA A 411 33.99 18.10 32.86
CA ALA A 411 34.80 18.61 33.96
C ALA A 411 35.90 19.58 33.49
N TRP A 412 36.58 19.26 32.39
CA TRP A 412 37.62 20.12 31.82
C TRP A 412 37.07 21.49 31.37
N LYS A 413 35.93 21.50 30.67
CA LYS A 413 35.24 22.73 30.26
C LYS A 413 34.85 23.58 31.47
N ALA A 414 34.29 22.96 32.51
CA ALA A 414 33.95 23.66 33.75
C ALA A 414 35.17 24.29 34.44
N LEU A 415 36.31 23.60 34.46
CA LEU A 415 37.56 24.16 35.01
C LEU A 415 38.06 25.35 34.19
N ALA A 416 38.00 25.23 32.86
CA ALA A 416 38.42 26.29 31.95
C ALA A 416 37.57 27.56 32.12
N GLU A 417 36.26 27.40 32.22
CA GLU A 417 35.31 28.49 32.46
C GLU A 417 35.57 29.19 33.80
N MET A 418 35.80 28.41 34.86
CA MET A 418 36.12 28.93 36.20
C MET A 418 37.45 29.72 36.23
N VAL A 419 38.41 29.36 35.39
CA VAL A 419 39.71 30.07 35.25
C VAL A 419 39.69 31.10 34.12
N HIS A 420 38.53 31.34 33.50
CA HIS A 420 38.31 32.28 32.39
C HIS A 420 39.27 32.07 31.20
N LYS A 421 39.55 30.81 30.86
CA LYS A 421 40.35 30.42 29.70
C LYS A 421 39.56 29.49 28.80
N ASP A 422 39.93 29.46 27.52
CA ASP A 422 39.44 28.43 26.61
C ASP A 422 40.06 27.07 26.95
N TYR A 423 39.25 26.02 27.01
CA TYR A 423 39.70 24.67 27.40
C TYR A 423 40.76 24.15 26.41
N GLU A 424 40.69 24.52 25.13
CA GLU A 424 41.70 24.13 24.14
C GLU A 424 43.05 24.84 24.28
N SER A 425 43.17 25.77 25.23
CA SER A 425 44.42 26.45 25.58
C SER A 425 44.99 26.01 26.93
N LEU A 426 44.29 25.10 27.61
CA LEU A 426 44.49 24.80 29.03
C LEU A 426 44.86 23.34 29.24
N PRO A 427 46.16 23.02 29.45
CA PRO A 427 46.58 21.68 29.82
C PRO A 427 45.95 21.23 31.13
N VAL A 428 45.60 19.95 31.22
CA VAL A 428 44.88 19.38 32.37
C VAL A 428 45.42 18.01 32.75
N VAL A 429 45.47 17.77 34.06
CA VAL A 429 45.82 16.47 34.64
C VAL A 429 44.64 15.96 35.45
N PHE A 430 44.12 14.81 35.08
CA PHE A 430 43.15 14.05 35.86
C PHE A 430 43.86 12.98 36.67
N GLU A 431 43.51 12.84 37.94
CA GLU A 431 44.03 11.82 38.85
C GLU A 431 42.90 11.12 39.60
N ASP A 432 43.04 9.81 39.81
CA ASP A 432 42.09 8.97 40.55
C ASP A 432 40.63 9.14 40.10
N VAL A 433 40.41 9.13 38.78
CA VAL A 433 39.07 9.17 38.21
C VAL A 433 38.37 7.85 38.51
N ALA A 434 37.15 7.93 39.04
CA ALA A 434 36.25 6.81 39.23
C ALA A 434 34.93 7.08 38.50
N ILE A 435 34.54 6.12 37.65
CA ILE A 435 33.27 6.11 36.93
C ILE A 435 32.36 5.15 37.69
N HIS A 436 31.32 5.69 38.32
CA HIS A 436 30.42 4.92 39.20
C HIS A 436 29.29 4.28 38.41
N ARG A 437 28.83 4.94 37.35
CA ARG A 437 27.71 4.49 36.51
C ARG A 437 27.83 5.09 35.11
N ALA A 438 27.56 4.28 34.09
CA ALA A 438 27.38 4.77 32.72
C ALA A 438 25.97 5.35 32.53
N THR A 439 25.88 6.55 31.95
CA THR A 439 24.61 7.19 31.58
C THR A 439 24.09 6.58 30.29
N ILE A 440 22.83 6.16 30.26
CA ILE A 440 22.18 5.62 29.05
C ILE A 440 21.55 6.79 28.29
N VAL A 441 21.94 6.96 27.04
CA VAL A 441 21.46 8.02 26.16
C VAL A 441 20.21 7.55 25.42
N SER A 442 19.12 8.31 25.53
CA SER A 442 17.91 8.06 24.75
C SER A 442 18.05 8.67 23.34
N LYS A 443 17.48 8.02 22.30
CA LYS A 443 17.55 8.51 20.91
C LYS A 443 16.75 9.80 20.66
N SER A 444 15.94 10.22 21.61
CA SER A 444 15.06 11.38 21.50
C SER A 444 14.97 12.06 22.87
N GLY A 445 15.94 12.92 23.18
CA GLY A 445 15.95 13.65 24.44
C GLY A 445 17.23 14.44 24.69
N THR A 446 17.14 15.27 25.72
CA THR A 446 18.25 16.05 26.26
C THR A 446 18.62 15.48 27.63
N ILE A 447 19.92 15.35 27.89
CA ILE A 447 20.46 14.87 29.16
C ILE A 447 21.11 16.04 29.88
N THR A 448 20.69 16.28 31.11
CA THR A 448 21.25 17.36 31.94
C THR A 448 22.28 16.79 32.90
N PHE A 449 23.52 17.27 32.80
CA PHE A 449 24.60 16.99 33.74
C PHE A 449 24.86 18.18 34.64
N THR A 450 25.16 17.91 35.89
CA THR A 450 25.63 18.90 36.86
C THR A 450 27.08 18.60 37.21
N VAL A 451 27.96 19.56 36.97
CA VAL A 451 29.40 19.48 37.26
C VAL A 451 29.72 20.38 38.44
N ASN A 452 30.22 19.78 39.52
CA ASN A 452 30.63 20.47 40.73
C ASN A 452 32.15 20.45 40.86
N LEU A 453 32.75 21.63 41.09
CA LEU A 453 34.18 21.79 41.26
C LEU A 453 34.51 22.31 42.67
N THR A 454 35.44 21.64 43.36
CA THR A 454 36.02 22.13 44.62
C THR A 454 37.46 22.58 44.38
N TYR A 455 37.68 23.88 44.23
CA TYR A 455 38.98 24.45 43.85
C TYR A 455 40.12 24.10 44.83
N ILE A 456 39.93 24.29 46.14
CA ILE A 456 40.97 24.01 47.15
C ILE A 456 41.30 22.52 47.22
N GLY A 457 40.29 21.66 47.05
CA GLY A 457 40.45 20.21 47.10
C GLY A 457 40.89 19.58 45.77
N LYS A 458 40.95 20.37 44.69
CA LYS A 458 41.23 19.91 43.32
C LYS A 458 40.33 18.74 42.91
N ARG A 459 39.07 18.72 43.35
CA ARG A 459 38.10 17.63 43.11
C ARG A 459 37.01 18.08 42.16
N PHE A 460 36.60 17.16 41.29
CA PHE A 460 35.41 17.32 40.46
C PHE A 460 34.43 16.17 40.69
N GLU A 461 33.15 16.48 40.52
CA GLU A 461 32.04 15.55 40.59
C GLU A 461 31.07 15.87 39.45
N VAL A 462 30.69 14.85 38.68
CA VAL A 462 29.66 14.93 37.65
C VAL A 462 28.48 14.09 38.09
N SER A 463 27.28 14.67 38.03
CA SER A 463 26.03 14.01 38.39
C SER A 463 24.98 14.16 37.28
N GLU A 464 24.07 13.18 37.21
CA GLU A 464 22.93 13.12 36.29
C GLU A 464 21.68 12.83 37.14
N GLY A 465 20.66 13.68 37.07
CA GLY A 465 19.43 13.52 37.88
C GLY A 465 19.69 13.48 39.39
N GLY A 466 20.74 14.17 39.86
CA GLY A 466 21.18 14.17 41.26
C GLY A 466 22.00 12.94 41.68
N SER A 467 22.25 11.98 40.79
CA SER A 467 23.08 10.79 41.06
C SER A 467 24.49 10.98 40.51
N ILE A 468 25.51 10.67 41.31
CA ILE A 468 26.92 10.79 40.91
C ILE A 468 27.24 9.75 39.83
N VAL A 469 27.81 10.20 38.71
CA VAL A 469 28.25 9.33 37.60
C VAL A 469 29.77 9.24 37.49
N CYS A 470 30.50 10.32 37.78
CA CYS A 470 31.96 10.37 37.67
C CYS A 470 32.55 11.30 38.74
N THR A 471 33.68 10.90 39.34
CA THR A 471 34.42 11.71 40.32
C THR A 471 35.91 11.60 40.08
N GLY A 472 36.68 12.61 40.46
CA GLY A 472 38.14 12.50 40.46
C GLY A 472 38.82 13.76 40.96
N ARG A 473 40.13 13.82 40.74
CA ARG A 473 40.92 15.03 40.96
C ARG A 473 41.36 15.61 39.62
N MET A 474 41.43 16.93 39.54
CA MET A 474 41.82 17.64 38.32
C MET A 474 42.64 18.87 38.67
N ASP A 475 43.74 19.08 37.95
CA ASP A 475 44.69 20.15 38.22
C ASP A 475 45.41 20.64 36.96
N PHE A 476 46.09 21.77 37.09
CA PHE A 476 47.02 22.27 36.07
C PHE A 476 48.40 21.66 36.27
N PRO A 477 49.11 21.30 35.19
CA PRO A 477 50.49 20.83 35.31
C PRO A 477 51.43 21.97 35.73
N ASP A 478 52.36 21.68 36.65
CA ASP A 478 53.44 22.61 37.02
C ASP A 478 54.38 22.88 35.82
N GLU A 479 54.95 24.09 35.70
CA GLU A 479 55.83 24.48 34.57
C GLU A 479 57.06 23.56 34.39
N THR A 480 57.42 22.78 35.42
CA THR A 480 58.50 21.80 35.43
C THR A 480 58.15 20.45 34.79
N GLU A 481 56.87 20.16 34.52
CA GLU A 481 56.39 18.93 33.85
C GLU A 481 56.20 19.08 32.32
N LYS A 482 57.03 19.89 31.64
CA LYS A 482 57.08 19.87 30.15
C LYS A 482 57.66 18.54 29.66
N LYS A 483 56.83 17.50 29.62
CA LYS A 483 57.21 16.17 29.10
C LYS A 483 57.43 16.25 27.60
N SER A 484 58.62 15.83 27.16
CA SER A 484 58.86 15.51 25.76
C SER A 484 58.12 14.22 25.44
N PHE A 485 56.98 14.33 24.75
CA PHE A 485 56.29 13.19 24.12
C PHE A 485 57.04 12.75 22.87
N SER A 486 58.32 12.37 23.02
CA SER A 486 59.09 11.77 21.94
C SER A 486 58.67 10.32 21.78
N LEU A 487 57.61 10.10 20.99
CA LEU A 487 57.15 8.78 20.58
C LEU A 487 58.16 8.14 19.63
N CYS A 488 58.56 6.89 19.90
CA CYS A 488 59.39 6.08 19.00
C CYS A 488 58.58 5.49 17.82
N PHE A 489 57.69 6.27 17.20
CA PHE A 489 56.89 5.83 16.05
C PHE A 489 57.64 6.12 14.74
N GLN A 490 58.20 5.07 14.14
CA GLN A 490 58.99 5.17 12.91
C GLN A 490 58.09 5.05 11.66
N GLU A 491 58.51 5.58 10.51
CA GLU A 491 57.75 5.43 9.25
C GLU A 491 57.62 3.97 8.80
N SER A 492 58.56 3.11 9.19
CA SER A 492 58.46 1.66 9.00
C SER A 492 57.29 1.05 9.77
N ASP A 493 56.95 1.58 10.95
CA ASP A 493 55.88 1.05 11.80
C ASP A 493 54.50 1.23 11.16
N ALA A 494 54.28 2.33 10.43
CA ALA A 494 53.04 2.60 9.71
C ALA A 494 52.80 1.60 8.56
N LYS A 495 53.87 1.05 7.97
CA LYS A 495 53.80 0.03 6.91
C LYS A 495 53.61 -1.39 7.44
N THR A 496 53.81 -1.60 8.75
CA THR A 496 53.71 -2.91 9.41
C THR A 496 52.41 -3.10 10.19
N LEU A 497 51.46 -2.16 10.11
CA LEU A 497 50.14 -2.31 10.73
C LEU A 497 49.37 -3.42 10.00
N SER A 498 49.21 -4.55 10.66
CA SER A 498 48.59 -5.76 10.11
C SER A 498 47.07 -5.75 10.19
N LEU A 499 46.49 -4.98 11.12
CA LEU A 499 45.05 -4.87 11.32
C LEU A 499 44.55 -3.51 10.84
N ASN A 500 43.56 -3.53 9.95
CA ASN A 500 42.85 -2.31 9.55
C ASN A 500 41.64 -2.05 10.47
N ALA A 501 41.00 -0.89 10.32
CA ALA A 501 39.83 -0.50 11.09
C ALA A 501 38.70 -1.56 11.06
N ASN A 502 38.41 -2.19 9.92
CA ASN A 502 37.35 -3.19 9.82
C ASN A 502 37.67 -4.44 10.65
N ASP A 503 38.91 -4.90 10.64
CA ASP A 503 39.34 -6.05 11.44
C ASP A 503 39.20 -5.76 12.94
N ILE A 504 39.62 -4.56 13.36
CA ILE A 504 39.58 -4.09 14.75
C ILE A 504 38.13 -3.94 15.23
N TYR A 505 37.28 -3.23 14.49
CA TYR A 505 35.90 -3.01 14.91
C TYR A 505 35.01 -4.24 14.74
N LYS A 506 35.36 -5.18 13.86
CA LYS A 506 34.75 -6.52 13.84
C LYS A 506 35.06 -7.28 15.12
N GLU A 507 36.31 -7.22 15.58
CA GLU A 507 36.75 -7.85 16.83
C GLU A 507 36.03 -7.25 18.04
N LEU A 508 36.02 -5.92 18.15
CA LEU A 508 35.33 -5.20 19.23
C LEU A 508 33.81 -5.47 19.21
N LYS A 509 33.19 -5.54 18.02
CA LYS A 509 31.78 -5.91 17.88
C LYS A 509 31.48 -7.32 18.38
N LEU A 510 32.38 -8.29 18.16
CA LEU A 510 32.23 -9.65 18.70
C LEU A 510 32.30 -9.68 20.23
N ARG A 511 33.05 -8.76 20.86
CA ARG A 511 33.08 -8.60 22.33
C ARG A 511 31.84 -7.91 22.89
N GLY A 512 31.11 -7.14 22.06
CA GLY A 512 29.89 -6.42 22.43
C GLY A 512 29.96 -4.89 22.25
N TYR A 513 31.07 -4.35 21.75
CA TYR A 513 31.18 -2.92 21.44
C TYR A 513 30.67 -2.65 20.02
N GLU A 514 29.48 -2.06 19.91
CA GLU A 514 28.79 -1.82 18.65
C GLU A 514 29.02 -0.38 18.15
N TYR A 515 30.27 0.10 18.22
CA TYR A 515 30.63 1.46 17.85
C TYR A 515 30.20 1.82 16.42
N GLY A 516 29.42 2.88 16.30
CA GLY A 516 29.05 3.51 15.04
C GLY A 516 30.21 4.29 14.42
N LEU A 517 29.99 4.86 13.23
CA LEU A 517 31.05 5.40 12.38
C LEU A 517 31.85 6.53 13.03
N ASN A 518 31.23 7.37 13.86
CA ASN A 518 31.93 8.45 14.54
C ASN A 518 32.90 7.94 15.61
N PHE A 519 32.57 6.85 16.31
CA PHE A 519 33.44 6.25 17.34
C PHE A 519 34.42 5.21 16.81
N GLN A 520 34.47 5.01 15.49
CA GLN A 520 35.49 4.17 14.84
C GLN A 520 36.80 4.94 14.61
N GLY A 521 37.42 5.38 15.71
CA GLY A 521 38.62 6.22 15.71
C GLY A 521 39.95 5.51 15.45
N ILE A 522 40.04 4.18 15.46
CA ILE A 522 41.29 3.43 15.21
C ILE A 522 41.42 3.13 13.71
N ILE A 523 42.44 3.68 13.06
CA ILE A 523 42.72 3.48 11.62
C ILE A 523 43.36 2.11 11.39
N GLY A 524 44.31 1.75 12.25
CA GLY A 524 45.01 0.47 12.19
C GLY A 524 45.91 0.22 13.39
N SER A 525 46.27 -1.04 13.58
CA SER A 525 47.07 -1.54 14.70
C SER A 525 48.01 -2.66 14.24
N ASP A 526 49.09 -2.87 14.97
CA ASP A 526 49.81 -4.14 14.94
C ASP A 526 48.98 -5.29 15.58
N MET A 527 49.41 -6.54 15.39
CA MET A 527 48.74 -7.73 15.94
C MET A 527 48.64 -7.72 17.47
N GLU A 528 49.56 -7.04 18.15
CA GLU A 528 49.64 -7.03 19.60
C GLU A 528 48.82 -5.89 20.24
N GLY A 529 48.38 -4.89 19.48
CA GLY A 529 47.73 -3.70 20.05
C GLY A 529 48.73 -2.80 20.79
N SER A 530 50.00 -2.80 20.36
CA SER A 530 51.09 -2.03 20.98
C SER A 530 51.39 -0.75 20.21
N LYS A 531 51.25 -0.75 18.88
CA LYS A 531 51.42 0.43 18.02
C LYS A 531 50.24 0.56 17.06
N GLY A 532 49.77 1.78 16.86
CA GLY A 532 48.67 2.04 15.94
C GLY A 532 48.56 3.49 15.48
N LEU A 533 47.53 3.74 14.69
CA LEU A 533 47.15 5.06 14.21
C LEU A 533 45.70 5.37 14.56
N LEU A 534 45.46 6.55 15.11
CA LEU A 534 44.14 7.07 15.46
C LEU A 534 43.71 8.18 14.49
N LYS A 535 42.40 8.32 14.31
CA LYS A 535 41.75 9.33 13.49
C LYS A 535 41.31 10.49 14.36
N TRP A 536 41.65 11.70 13.94
CA TRP A 536 41.11 12.94 14.53
C TRP A 536 40.00 13.49 13.64
N ILE A 537 38.83 13.73 14.22
CA ILE A 537 37.66 14.27 13.51
C ILE A 537 37.22 15.64 14.01
N GLY A 538 37.99 16.27 14.91
CA GLY A 538 37.62 17.53 15.56
C GLY A 538 36.96 17.37 16.93
N GLU A 539 36.58 16.15 17.32
CA GLU A 539 35.89 15.87 18.58
C GLU A 539 36.81 15.19 19.61
N TRP A 540 37.04 15.86 20.74
CA TRP A 540 37.88 15.34 21.83
C TRP A 540 37.32 14.07 22.47
N VAL A 541 35.98 13.97 22.63
CA VAL A 541 35.34 12.79 23.22
C VAL A 541 35.65 11.54 22.41
N VAL A 542 35.52 11.63 21.09
CA VAL A 542 35.79 10.53 20.16
C VAL A 542 37.26 10.14 20.17
N PHE A 543 38.16 11.13 20.14
CA PHE A 543 39.60 10.83 20.11
C PHE A 543 40.09 10.20 21.42
N LEU A 544 39.67 10.73 22.57
CA LEU A 544 40.00 10.17 23.87
C LEU A 544 39.39 8.78 24.06
N ASP A 545 38.16 8.56 23.59
CA ASP A 545 37.56 7.23 23.58
C ASP A 545 38.32 6.28 22.66
N ALA A 546 38.82 6.72 21.50
CA ALA A 546 39.69 5.90 20.65
C ALA A 546 41.01 5.50 21.34
N VAL A 547 41.58 6.37 22.19
CA VAL A 547 42.73 6.04 23.05
C VAL A 547 42.34 4.99 24.10
N LEU A 548 41.14 5.09 24.70
CA LEU A 548 40.61 4.05 25.59
C LEU A 548 40.37 2.73 24.85
N GLN A 549 39.74 2.76 23.68
CA GLN A 549 39.51 1.59 22.83
C GLN A 549 40.82 0.89 22.48
N PHE A 550 41.89 1.65 22.19
CA PHE A 550 43.22 1.09 21.92
C PHE A 550 43.80 0.38 23.16
N SER A 551 43.54 0.90 24.37
CA SER A 551 43.90 0.20 25.61
C SER A 551 43.14 -1.13 25.77
N VAL A 552 41.85 -1.17 25.40
CA VAL A 552 41.02 -2.38 25.44
C VAL A 552 41.46 -3.41 24.40
N LEU A 553 41.85 -2.96 23.20
CA LEU A 553 42.35 -3.83 22.13
C LEU A 553 43.59 -4.63 22.57
N SER A 554 44.42 -4.04 23.43
CA SER A 554 45.63 -4.67 23.96
C SER A 554 45.37 -5.80 24.98
N VAL A 555 44.12 -5.94 25.46
CA VAL A 555 43.70 -6.92 26.48
C VAL A 555 43.36 -8.27 25.83
N GLN A 556 43.96 -9.35 26.35
CA GLN A 556 43.80 -10.72 25.83
C GLN A 556 42.47 -11.39 26.19
N GLU A 557 41.82 -10.98 27.28
CA GLU A 557 40.55 -11.56 27.71
C GLU A 557 39.41 -11.17 26.76
N LYS A 558 38.71 -12.18 26.25
CA LYS A 558 37.61 -12.02 25.29
C LYS A 558 36.30 -11.83 26.05
N GLY A 559 36.05 -10.59 26.47
CA GLY A 559 34.81 -10.20 27.14
C GLY A 559 34.51 -8.72 26.95
N LEU A 560 33.27 -8.33 27.25
CA LEU A 560 32.88 -6.92 27.29
C LEU A 560 33.45 -6.29 28.57
N ALA A 561 34.32 -5.30 28.42
CA ALA A 561 34.96 -4.61 29.53
C ALA A 561 34.72 -3.10 29.49
N LEU A 562 34.29 -2.51 30.60
CA LEU A 562 34.05 -1.07 30.69
C LEU A 562 35.10 -0.39 31.59
N PRO A 563 35.53 0.84 31.26
CA PRO A 563 36.44 1.59 32.11
C PRO A 563 35.74 2.03 33.40
N THR A 564 36.31 1.67 34.56
CA THR A 564 35.77 2.04 35.87
C THR A 564 36.68 2.98 36.65
N ARG A 565 38.00 2.90 36.42
CA ARG A 565 38.97 3.83 37.02
C ARG A 565 40.08 4.21 36.06
N ILE A 566 40.51 5.48 36.13
CA ILE A 566 41.68 5.98 35.43
C ILE A 566 42.61 6.60 36.47
N GLN A 567 43.80 6.03 36.63
CA GLN A 567 44.75 6.52 37.63
C GLN A 567 45.27 7.91 37.28
N LYS A 568 45.70 8.10 36.02
CA LYS A 568 46.16 9.40 35.53
C LYS A 568 45.84 9.56 34.05
N LEU A 569 45.27 10.70 33.69
CA LEU A 569 45.12 11.15 32.30
C LEU A 569 45.66 12.57 32.19
N PHE A 570 46.67 12.75 31.35
CA PHE A 570 47.26 14.04 31.04
C PHE A 570 46.87 14.45 29.62
N ILE A 571 46.43 15.69 29.45
CA ILE A 571 46.07 16.27 28.15
C ILE A 571 46.74 17.64 28.01
N ASP A 572 47.54 17.81 26.97
CA ASP A 572 48.09 19.09 26.54
C ASP A 572 47.56 19.44 25.13
N PRO A 573 46.52 20.29 25.03
CA PRO A 573 45.91 20.62 23.75
C PRO A 573 46.84 21.45 22.85
N VAL A 574 47.80 22.18 23.43
CA VAL A 574 48.75 23.02 22.67
C VAL A 574 49.78 22.15 21.97
N VAL A 575 50.33 21.18 22.69
CA VAL A 575 51.25 20.17 22.12
C VAL A 575 50.52 19.30 21.10
N PHE A 576 49.28 18.89 21.37
CA PHE A 576 48.48 18.12 20.42
C PHE A 576 48.23 18.89 19.12
N LYS A 577 47.77 20.15 19.19
CA LYS A 577 47.50 20.99 18.01
C LYS A 577 48.73 21.28 17.15
N THR A 578 49.91 21.39 17.77
CA THR A 578 51.17 21.59 17.04
C THR A 578 51.67 20.29 16.38
N SER A 579 51.49 19.16 17.05
CA SER A 579 51.97 17.84 16.60
C SER A 579 51.06 17.22 15.54
N ILE A 580 49.74 17.38 15.64
CA ILE A 580 48.76 16.72 14.76
C ILE A 580 48.95 17.05 13.28
N LYS A 581 49.26 18.32 12.95
CA LYS A 581 49.51 18.74 11.56
C LYS A 581 50.71 18.02 10.95
N LYS A 582 51.72 17.72 11.77
CA LYS A 582 52.92 16.98 11.37
C LYS A 582 52.59 15.49 11.23
N SER A 583 51.88 14.92 12.21
CA SER A 583 51.51 13.51 12.26
C SER A 583 50.57 13.12 11.12
N LEU A 584 49.52 13.91 10.83
CA LEU A 584 48.60 13.67 9.70
C LEU A 584 49.31 13.71 8.35
N LYS A 585 50.22 14.66 8.13
CA LYS A 585 51.01 14.75 6.89
C LYS A 585 51.98 13.59 6.73
N LYS A 586 52.56 13.10 7.83
CA LYS A 586 53.63 12.10 7.81
C LYS A 586 53.12 10.66 7.80
N TYR A 587 52.03 10.37 8.51
CA TYR A 587 51.55 9.02 8.76
C TYR A 587 50.09 8.79 8.32
N GLY A 588 49.36 9.83 7.92
CA GLY A 588 47.92 9.70 7.58
C GLY A 588 47.00 9.53 8.80
N GLY A 589 47.53 9.66 10.02
CA GLY A 589 46.82 9.51 11.29
C GLY A 589 47.68 10.00 12.46
N VAL A 590 47.15 9.95 13.68
CA VAL A 590 47.86 10.30 14.92
C VAL A 590 48.44 9.03 15.54
N PRO A 591 49.78 8.91 15.72
CA PRO A 591 50.39 7.76 16.36
C PRO A 591 49.87 7.51 17.77
N VAL A 592 49.63 6.23 18.09
CA VAL A 592 49.34 5.77 19.45
C VAL A 592 50.26 4.60 19.79
N PHE A 593 50.74 4.60 21.02
CA PHE A 593 51.60 3.55 21.58
C PHE A 593 51.02 3.06 22.91
N CYS A 594 50.87 1.76 23.05
CA CYS A 594 50.41 1.10 24.26
C CYS A 594 51.52 0.19 24.81
N ASP A 595 52.08 0.58 25.95
CA ASP A 595 52.96 -0.26 26.75
C ASP A 595 52.15 -1.02 27.79
N LYS A 596 51.98 -2.32 27.53
CA LYS A 596 51.23 -3.24 28.38
C LYS A 596 51.86 -3.43 29.77
N TYR A 597 53.19 -3.31 29.88
CA TYR A 597 53.91 -3.55 31.13
C TYR A 597 53.79 -2.36 32.08
N SER A 598 53.95 -1.14 31.57
CA SER A 598 53.72 0.07 32.36
C SER A 598 52.25 0.50 32.42
N LYS A 599 51.37 -0.20 31.68
CA LYS A 599 49.95 0.11 31.48
C LYS A 599 49.73 1.56 31.03
N LYS A 600 50.54 2.00 30.07
CA LYS A 600 50.50 3.36 29.54
C LYS A 600 50.07 3.36 28.08
N VAL A 601 49.14 4.24 27.75
CA VAL A 601 48.81 4.58 26.36
C VAL A 601 49.21 6.03 26.13
N ILE A 602 50.05 6.24 25.13
CA ILE A 602 50.62 7.55 24.82
C ILE A 602 50.27 7.88 23.37
N SER A 603 49.76 9.08 23.17
CA SER A 603 49.58 9.70 21.86
C SER A 603 50.12 11.14 21.92
N ASP A 604 50.12 11.85 20.80
CA ASP A 604 50.61 13.23 20.75
C ASP A 604 49.89 14.08 21.83
N GLY A 605 50.63 14.66 22.79
CA GLY A 605 50.06 15.49 23.85
C GLY A 605 49.10 14.78 24.84
N ILE A 606 49.00 13.45 24.81
CA ILE A 606 48.11 12.68 25.70
C ILE A 606 48.87 11.52 26.35
N GLU A 607 48.82 11.41 27.67
CA GLU A 607 49.30 10.24 28.42
C GLU A 607 48.16 9.70 29.29
N LEU A 608 47.75 8.47 29.00
CA LEU A 608 46.78 7.71 29.77
C LEU A 608 47.53 6.60 30.52
N LYS A 609 47.36 6.53 31.85
CA LYS A 609 48.05 5.55 32.69
C LYS A 609 47.06 4.76 33.55
N ASN A 610 47.22 3.44 33.52
CA ASN A 610 46.58 2.45 34.39
C ASN A 610 45.05 2.59 34.42
N VAL A 611 44.41 2.25 33.30
CA VAL A 611 42.96 2.11 33.21
C VAL A 611 42.55 0.77 33.80
N SER A 612 41.64 0.81 34.79
CA SER A 612 40.99 -0.38 35.32
C SER A 612 39.76 -0.68 34.49
N LEU A 613 39.69 -1.91 33.98
CA LEU A 613 38.58 -2.42 33.18
C LEU A 613 37.84 -3.48 33.99
N GLU A 614 36.51 -3.40 34.02
CA GLU A 614 35.65 -4.40 34.68
C GLU A 614 34.86 -5.18 33.62
N PHE A 615 34.91 -6.51 33.69
CA PHE A 615 34.21 -7.38 32.75
C PHE A 615 32.75 -7.55 33.14
N THR A 616 31.86 -7.27 32.20
CA THR A 616 30.41 -7.32 32.41
C THR A 616 29.80 -8.51 31.69
N GLN A 617 28.75 -9.09 32.26
CA GLN A 617 27.92 -10.03 31.51
C GLN A 617 27.13 -9.28 30.46
N ARG A 618 27.02 -9.87 29.26
CA ARG A 618 26.16 -9.35 28.21
C ARG A 618 24.71 -9.52 28.62
N HIS A 619 23.89 -8.52 28.32
CA HIS A 619 22.45 -8.69 28.46
C HIS A 619 21.96 -9.71 27.42
N PRO A 620 21.15 -10.71 27.83
CA PRO A 620 20.51 -11.60 26.86
C PRO A 620 19.57 -10.75 26.00
N ASN A 621 20.01 -10.46 24.78
CA ASN A 621 19.20 -9.70 23.82
C ASN A 621 17.89 -10.47 23.57
N ARG A 622 16.76 -9.77 23.69
CA ARG A 622 15.38 -10.29 23.53
C ARG A 622 15.03 -10.79 22.12
N GLN A 623 15.98 -10.92 21.20
CA GLN A 623 15.75 -11.57 19.91
C GLN A 623 15.72 -13.08 20.11
N ILE A 624 14.56 -13.57 20.54
CA ILE A 624 14.24 -14.99 20.53
C ILE A 624 14.26 -15.43 19.06
N SER A 625 15.19 -16.31 18.72
CA SER A 625 15.24 -16.88 17.38
C SER A 625 14.01 -17.76 17.16
N LEU A 626 13.36 -17.63 16.02
CA LEU A 626 12.27 -18.53 15.64
C LEU A 626 12.87 -19.90 15.31
N LEU A 627 12.56 -20.91 16.12
CA LEU A 627 12.98 -22.28 15.90
C LEU A 627 11.86 -23.05 15.20
N GLU A 628 12.15 -23.61 14.04
CA GLU A 628 11.20 -24.38 13.24
C GLU A 628 11.78 -25.75 12.85
N GLU A 629 10.94 -26.77 12.89
CA GLU A 629 11.20 -28.10 12.34
C GLU A 629 10.70 -28.16 10.89
N TYR A 630 11.49 -28.75 9.99
CA TYR A 630 11.11 -28.97 8.58
C TYR A 630 10.81 -30.45 8.32
N ARG A 631 9.53 -30.79 8.11
CA ARG A 631 9.09 -32.19 7.99
C ARG A 631 8.14 -32.43 6.81
N PHE A 632 8.07 -33.68 6.37
CA PHE A 632 7.12 -34.11 5.34
C PHE A 632 5.70 -34.20 5.92
N VAL A 633 4.73 -33.70 5.16
CA VAL A 633 3.31 -33.61 5.51
C VAL A 633 2.49 -34.20 4.37
N PRO A 634 1.84 -35.36 4.56
CA PRO A 634 0.93 -35.94 3.58
C PRO A 634 -0.27 -35.03 3.27
N TYR A 635 -0.79 -35.05 2.05
CA TYR A 635 -2.01 -34.33 1.71
C TYR A 635 -3.25 -34.92 2.40
N TYR A 636 -3.26 -36.23 2.63
CA TYR A 636 -4.34 -36.93 3.30
C TYR A 636 -3.84 -37.52 4.61
N GLU A 637 -4.34 -37.01 5.72
CA GLU A 637 -4.06 -37.53 7.07
C GLU A 637 -5.38 -37.75 7.81
N THR A 638 -5.64 -39.00 8.21
CA THR A 638 -6.89 -39.36 8.89
C THR A 638 -6.78 -39.32 10.40
N ASN A 639 -5.56 -39.33 10.98
CA ASN A 639 -5.36 -39.26 12.42
C ASN A 639 -4.19 -38.32 12.75
N ILE A 640 -4.46 -37.01 12.77
CA ILE A 640 -3.45 -35.97 12.93
C ILE A 640 -3.01 -35.74 14.39
N LEU A 641 -3.81 -36.22 15.35
CA LEU A 641 -3.55 -36.01 16.77
C LEU A 641 -2.41 -36.89 17.26
N SER A 642 -1.62 -36.38 18.21
CA SER A 642 -0.72 -37.24 18.98
C SER A 642 -1.54 -38.16 19.89
N LYS A 643 -0.99 -39.33 20.26
CA LYS A 643 -1.66 -40.28 21.17
C LYS A 643 -2.16 -39.62 22.45
N GLN A 644 -1.37 -38.71 23.02
CA GLN A 644 -1.74 -37.98 24.24
C GLN A 644 -2.90 -37.00 24.01
N GLN A 645 -2.93 -36.30 22.87
CA GLN A 645 -4.04 -35.41 22.52
C GLN A 645 -5.33 -36.20 22.25
N GLU A 646 -5.22 -37.33 21.56
CA GLU A 646 -6.33 -38.24 21.29
C GLU A 646 -6.95 -38.76 22.59
N GLU A 647 -6.13 -39.28 23.51
CA GLU A 647 -6.57 -39.75 24.84
C GLU A 647 -7.25 -38.65 25.66
N SER A 648 -6.70 -37.43 25.64
CA SER A 648 -7.28 -36.28 26.35
C SER A 648 -8.63 -35.87 25.76
N LEU A 649 -8.79 -35.91 24.44
CA LEU A 649 -10.03 -35.56 23.76
C LEU A 649 -11.12 -36.61 24.00
N ILE A 650 -10.78 -37.90 23.90
CA ILE A 650 -11.69 -39.00 24.22
C ILE A 650 -12.18 -38.89 25.66
N LYS A 651 -11.27 -38.61 26.61
CA LYS A 651 -11.62 -38.38 28.00
C LYS A 651 -12.60 -37.21 28.17
N TYR A 652 -12.39 -36.10 27.48
CA TYR A 652 -13.30 -34.95 27.51
C TYR A 652 -14.69 -35.29 26.96
N ILE A 653 -14.74 -36.03 25.83
CA ILE A 653 -15.99 -36.50 25.23
C ILE A 653 -16.76 -37.42 26.19
N ASP A 654 -16.08 -38.36 26.86
CA ASP A 654 -16.68 -39.29 27.82
C ASP A 654 -17.25 -38.55 29.05
N VAL A 655 -16.54 -37.54 29.54
CA VAL A 655 -17.00 -36.68 30.65
C VAL A 655 -18.26 -35.90 30.26
N CYS A 656 -18.25 -35.21 29.11
CA CYS A 656 -19.41 -34.46 28.62
C CYS A 656 -20.61 -35.38 28.40
N SER A 657 -20.38 -36.57 27.82
CA SER A 657 -21.43 -37.56 27.57
C SER A 657 -22.03 -38.10 28.87
N SER A 658 -21.21 -38.26 29.92
CA SER A 658 -21.66 -38.67 31.25
C SER A 658 -22.57 -37.62 31.90
N VAL A 659 -22.23 -36.32 31.79
CA VAL A 659 -23.08 -35.22 32.31
C VAL A 659 -24.39 -35.09 31.53
N ALA A 660 -24.32 -35.17 30.20
CA ALA A 660 -25.51 -35.17 29.34
C ALA A 660 -26.47 -36.32 29.69
N LYS A 661 -25.93 -37.52 29.92
CA LYS A 661 -26.70 -38.69 30.36
C LYS A 661 -27.38 -38.48 31.71
N LYS A 662 -26.64 -38.02 32.74
CA LYS A 662 -27.21 -37.71 34.07
C LYS A 662 -28.35 -36.69 33.96
N THR A 663 -28.18 -35.69 33.10
CA THR A 663 -29.19 -34.65 32.87
C THR A 663 -30.47 -35.21 32.22
N LEU A 664 -30.36 -36.11 31.25
CA LEU A 664 -31.52 -36.80 30.66
C LEU A 664 -32.27 -37.67 31.68
N GLU A 665 -31.54 -38.38 32.55
CA GLU A 665 -32.13 -39.22 33.60
C GLU A 665 -32.94 -38.38 34.60
N LEU A 666 -32.46 -37.16 34.92
CA LEU A 666 -33.20 -36.21 35.76
C LEU A 666 -34.47 -35.67 35.10
N LEU A 667 -34.46 -35.47 33.77
CA LEU A 667 -35.57 -34.85 33.04
C LEU A 667 -36.74 -35.79 32.71
N ARG A 668 -36.62 -37.11 32.94
CA ARG A 668 -37.66 -38.13 32.66
C ARG A 668 -38.34 -38.00 31.28
N ARG A 669 -37.63 -37.53 30.25
CA ARG A 669 -38.15 -37.42 28.88
C ARG A 669 -37.76 -38.65 28.06
N ASN A 670 -38.73 -39.27 27.39
CA ASN A 670 -38.54 -40.44 26.51
C ASN A 670 -37.77 -40.03 25.25
N GLY A 671 -36.44 -40.17 25.29
CA GLY A 671 -35.57 -40.17 24.12
C GLY A 671 -34.90 -41.53 23.98
N ASP A 672 -35.67 -42.60 23.73
CA ASP A 672 -35.19 -43.99 23.78
C ASP A 672 -33.98 -44.26 22.86
N GLU A 673 -33.93 -43.64 21.68
CA GLU A 673 -32.79 -43.77 20.75
C GLU A 673 -31.53 -43.04 21.25
N ILE A 674 -31.65 -41.79 21.69
CA ILE A 674 -30.51 -40.98 22.16
C ILE A 674 -29.97 -41.54 23.49
N TYR A 675 -30.86 -41.99 24.37
CA TYR A 675 -30.50 -42.69 25.60
C TYR A 675 -29.73 -43.99 25.29
N SER A 676 -30.11 -44.74 24.25
CA SER A 676 -29.40 -45.95 23.83
C SER A 676 -27.98 -45.66 23.30
N ILE A 677 -27.77 -44.51 22.64
CA ILE A 677 -26.46 -44.05 22.15
C ILE A 677 -25.57 -43.62 23.31
N LEU A 678 -26.10 -42.82 24.24
CA LEU A 678 -25.41 -42.41 25.48
C LEU A 678 -25.16 -43.57 26.45
N LYS A 679 -25.87 -44.70 26.31
CA LYS A 679 -25.60 -45.92 27.09
C LYS A 679 -24.33 -46.65 26.66
N LYS A 680 -23.85 -46.41 25.42
CA LYS A 680 -22.64 -47.04 24.88
C LYS A 680 -21.34 -46.34 25.30
N SER A 681 -21.39 -45.08 25.76
CA SER A 681 -20.21 -44.34 26.23
C SER A 681 -19.74 -44.84 27.61
N LYS A 682 -18.42 -44.83 27.85
CA LYS A 682 -17.85 -45.25 29.14
C LYS A 682 -18.26 -44.27 30.24
N PHE A 683 -18.65 -44.80 31.40
CA PHE A 683 -19.04 -43.99 32.55
C PHE A 683 -17.81 -43.35 33.20
N SER A 684 -17.82 -42.03 33.36
CA SER A 684 -16.79 -41.29 34.08
C SER A 684 -17.21 -41.04 35.54
N ASP A 685 -16.31 -41.29 36.50
CA ASP A 685 -16.55 -41.07 37.94
C ASP A 685 -16.80 -39.59 38.28
N GLU A 686 -17.52 -39.33 39.37
CA GLU A 686 -17.82 -37.96 39.85
C GLU A 686 -16.56 -37.15 40.18
N THR A 687 -15.48 -37.82 40.59
CA THR A 687 -14.16 -37.22 40.81
C THR A 687 -13.54 -36.69 39.51
N LEU A 688 -13.72 -37.40 38.38
CA LEU A 688 -13.21 -36.97 37.07
C LEU A 688 -13.98 -35.77 36.52
N ILE A 689 -15.31 -35.75 36.70
CA ILE A 689 -16.15 -34.59 36.34
C ILE A 689 -15.72 -33.37 37.14
N LYS A 690 -15.52 -33.53 38.46
CA LYS A 690 -15.08 -32.46 39.35
C LYS A 690 -13.68 -31.95 38.97
N ASN A 691 -12.74 -32.85 38.66
CA ASN A 691 -11.39 -32.47 38.22
C ASN A 691 -11.40 -31.69 36.90
N CYS A 692 -12.25 -32.05 35.92
CA CYS A 692 -12.39 -31.31 34.67
C CYS A 692 -13.00 -29.91 34.86
N LEU A 693 -13.92 -29.75 35.83
CA LEU A 693 -14.51 -28.46 36.20
C LEU A 693 -13.55 -27.59 37.03
N GLU A 694 -12.85 -28.17 38.01
CA GLU A 694 -11.86 -27.50 38.87
C GLU A 694 -10.60 -27.09 38.10
N SER A 695 -10.33 -27.72 36.95
CA SER A 695 -9.20 -27.35 36.09
C SER A 695 -9.30 -25.96 35.43
N HIS A 696 -10.43 -25.24 35.58
CA HIS A 696 -10.65 -23.84 35.14
C HIS A 696 -9.97 -23.46 33.82
N THR A 697 -10.09 -24.30 32.79
CA THR A 697 -9.66 -23.90 31.45
C THR A 697 -10.85 -23.27 30.73
N ASP A 698 -10.65 -22.07 30.18
CA ASP A 698 -11.61 -21.35 29.33
C ASP A 698 -12.05 -22.16 28.08
N SER A 699 -11.49 -23.36 27.88
CA SER A 699 -11.72 -24.24 26.74
C SER A 699 -12.77 -25.34 26.95
N HIS A 700 -13.44 -25.43 28.10
CA HIS A 700 -14.45 -26.48 28.37
C HIS A 700 -15.92 -25.99 28.25
N ILE A 701 -16.24 -25.25 27.18
CA ILE A 701 -17.53 -24.56 27.00
C ILE A 701 -18.73 -25.53 26.95
N LEU A 702 -18.60 -26.68 26.28
CA LEU A 702 -19.66 -27.69 26.20
C LEU A 702 -20.00 -28.24 27.58
N LEU A 703 -18.98 -28.62 28.35
CA LEU A 703 -19.14 -29.15 29.71
C LEU A 703 -19.81 -28.13 30.63
N MET A 704 -19.38 -26.87 30.60
CA MET A 704 -19.99 -25.79 31.38
C MET A 704 -21.46 -25.60 31.01
N SER A 705 -21.77 -25.56 29.71
CA SER A 705 -23.15 -25.44 29.21
C SER A 705 -24.03 -26.61 29.67
N LEU A 706 -23.51 -27.84 29.63
CA LEU A 706 -24.23 -29.02 30.11
C LEU A 706 -24.46 -28.99 31.62
N CYS A 707 -23.47 -28.56 32.41
CA CYS A 707 -23.60 -28.39 33.85
C CYS A 707 -24.63 -27.31 34.22
N ASP A 708 -24.63 -26.18 33.51
CA ASP A 708 -25.62 -25.11 33.71
C ASP A 708 -27.03 -25.60 33.40
N ILE A 709 -27.20 -26.35 32.30
CA ILE A 709 -28.48 -26.98 31.95
C ILE A 709 -28.92 -27.95 33.06
N MET A 710 -28.02 -28.81 33.53
CA MET A 710 -28.29 -29.76 34.62
C MET A 710 -28.73 -29.05 35.90
N ASN A 711 -28.07 -27.95 36.27
CA ASN A 711 -28.41 -27.15 37.45
C ASN A 711 -29.75 -26.40 37.29
N SER A 712 -30.13 -26.05 36.06
CA SER A 712 -31.38 -25.34 35.74
C SER A 712 -32.62 -26.25 35.62
N ALA A 713 -32.44 -27.58 35.70
CA ALA A 713 -33.45 -28.61 35.41
C ALA A 713 -34.67 -28.67 36.36
N THR A 714 -34.74 -27.81 37.37
CA THR A 714 -35.74 -27.87 38.46
C THR A 714 -36.80 -26.75 38.45
N GLY A 715 -36.86 -25.89 37.41
CA GLY A 715 -37.79 -24.74 37.36
C GLY A 715 -38.69 -24.63 36.10
N ASP A 716 -39.81 -23.91 36.22
CA ASP A 716 -40.87 -23.80 35.19
C ASP A 716 -40.45 -23.13 33.86
N ASP A 717 -39.30 -22.43 33.80
CA ASP A 717 -38.76 -21.78 32.57
C ASP A 717 -37.62 -22.58 31.91
N PHE A 718 -37.56 -23.90 32.15
CA PHE A 718 -36.47 -24.78 31.72
C PHE A 718 -36.22 -24.73 30.20
N ALA A 719 -37.26 -24.82 29.37
CA ALA A 719 -37.12 -24.86 27.92
C ALA A 719 -36.46 -23.59 27.35
N ARG A 720 -36.82 -22.41 27.87
CA ARG A 720 -36.27 -21.13 27.43
C ARG A 720 -34.81 -20.96 27.87
N LYS A 721 -34.48 -21.41 29.09
CA LYS A 721 -33.10 -21.41 29.60
C LYS A 721 -32.21 -22.33 28.77
N VAL A 722 -32.67 -23.55 28.48
CA VAL A 722 -31.95 -24.50 27.61
C VAL A 722 -31.68 -23.88 26.24
N GLU A 723 -32.68 -23.27 25.61
CA GLU A 723 -32.51 -22.64 24.29
C GLU A 723 -31.45 -21.52 24.32
N ASN A 724 -31.38 -20.73 25.39
CA ASN A 724 -30.36 -19.70 25.55
C ASN A 724 -28.96 -20.29 25.76
N HIS A 725 -28.81 -21.33 26.60
CA HIS A 725 -27.52 -22.00 26.80
C HIS A 725 -27.02 -22.64 25.50
N ILE A 726 -27.91 -23.25 24.70
CA ILE A 726 -27.57 -23.81 23.38
C ILE A 726 -27.09 -22.70 22.42
N LYS A 727 -27.81 -21.57 22.35
CA LYS A 727 -27.41 -20.43 21.50
C LYS A 727 -26.04 -19.88 21.89
N ASN A 728 -25.75 -19.77 23.19
CA ASN A 728 -24.46 -19.31 23.68
C ASN A 728 -23.34 -20.31 23.36
N TYR A 729 -23.59 -21.61 23.53
CA TYR A 729 -22.64 -22.65 23.11
C TYR A 729 -22.27 -22.49 21.65
N PHE A 730 -23.22 -22.35 20.72
CA PHE A 730 -22.89 -22.21 19.29
C PHE A 730 -22.12 -20.92 18.96
N LEU A 731 -22.36 -19.83 19.69
CA LEU A 731 -21.61 -18.58 19.55
C LEU A 731 -20.15 -18.73 19.99
N GLU A 732 -19.90 -19.50 21.05
CA GLU A 732 -18.58 -19.67 21.68
C GLU A 732 -17.91 -21.02 21.40
N ARG A 733 -18.54 -21.89 20.60
CA ARG A 733 -18.12 -23.26 20.30
C ARG A 733 -16.69 -23.37 19.82
N ASP A 734 -16.19 -22.34 19.16
CA ASP A 734 -14.82 -22.33 18.65
C ASP A 734 -13.78 -22.33 19.77
N LEU A 735 -14.11 -21.85 20.96
CA LEU A 735 -13.24 -21.90 22.14
C LEU A 735 -13.21 -23.27 22.79
N ASP A 736 -14.21 -24.12 22.50
CA ASP A 736 -14.31 -25.45 23.08
C ASP A 736 -13.18 -26.37 22.59
N MET A 737 -12.72 -27.24 23.48
CA MET A 737 -11.67 -28.23 23.24
C MET A 737 -11.98 -29.09 22.00
N LEU A 738 -13.25 -29.44 21.75
CA LEU A 738 -13.66 -30.21 20.57
C LEU A 738 -13.39 -29.48 19.25
N SER A 739 -13.40 -28.15 19.25
CA SER A 739 -13.20 -27.33 18.06
C SER A 739 -11.74 -26.89 17.87
N GLN A 740 -10.95 -26.89 18.94
CA GLN A 740 -9.57 -26.39 18.91
C GLN A 740 -8.57 -27.35 18.26
N THR A 741 -8.87 -28.66 18.18
CA THR A 741 -7.96 -29.70 17.67
C THR A 741 -7.37 -29.36 16.30
N LEU A 742 -8.23 -29.09 15.31
CA LEU A 742 -7.84 -28.73 13.96
C LEU A 742 -7.52 -27.24 13.77
N LEU A 743 -7.70 -26.43 14.83
CA LEU A 743 -7.33 -25.02 14.85
C LEU A 743 -5.95 -24.76 15.48
N GLN A 744 -5.26 -25.81 15.91
CA GLN A 744 -3.85 -25.72 16.31
C GLN A 744 -2.95 -25.40 15.10
N GLU A 745 -1.72 -24.98 15.37
CA GLU A 745 -0.77 -24.59 14.32
C GLU A 745 -0.57 -25.73 13.31
N ASN A 746 -0.30 -26.96 13.77
CA ASN A 746 0.07 -28.06 12.86
C ASN A 746 -0.99 -28.36 11.76
N PRO A 747 -2.27 -28.63 12.08
CA PRO A 747 -3.27 -28.91 11.05
C PRO A 747 -3.55 -27.70 10.13
N LEU A 748 -3.66 -26.50 10.72
CA LEU A 748 -4.08 -25.30 9.99
C LEU A 748 -2.94 -24.73 9.13
N ARG A 749 -1.72 -24.63 9.68
CA ARG A 749 -0.53 -24.15 8.98
C ARG A 749 -0.19 -25.02 7.79
N GLY A 750 -0.26 -26.36 7.96
CA GLY A 750 0.00 -27.30 6.86
C GLY A 750 -0.92 -27.07 5.65
N VAL A 751 -2.17 -26.66 5.88
CA VAL A 751 -3.13 -26.35 4.82
C VAL A 751 -2.90 -24.95 4.22
N VAL A 752 -2.72 -23.94 5.06
CA VAL A 752 -2.50 -22.55 4.60
C VAL A 752 -1.20 -22.45 3.80
N ASP A 753 -0.13 -23.12 4.22
CA ASP A 753 1.15 -23.09 3.51
C ASP A 753 1.06 -23.67 2.09
N ILE A 754 0.16 -24.63 1.82
CA ILE A 754 -0.10 -25.12 0.46
C ILE A 754 -0.69 -24.00 -0.41
N VAL A 755 -1.58 -23.19 0.15
CA VAL A 755 -2.16 -22.02 -0.55
C VAL A 755 -1.07 -20.97 -0.81
N LEU A 756 -0.25 -20.66 0.19
CA LEU A 756 0.85 -19.70 0.07
C LEU A 756 1.86 -20.14 -0.99
N GLU A 757 2.19 -21.43 -1.04
CA GLU A 757 3.12 -21.99 -2.00
C GLU A 757 2.57 -22.06 -3.43
N SER A 758 1.25 -22.20 -3.56
CA SER A 758 0.57 -22.28 -4.86
C SER A 758 0.11 -20.91 -5.38
N THR A 759 0.25 -19.85 -4.59
CA THR A 759 -0.13 -18.50 -4.97
C THR A 759 1.12 -17.66 -5.26
N ILE A 760 1.24 -17.17 -6.49
CA ILE A 760 2.41 -16.38 -6.92
C ILE A 760 2.43 -14.98 -6.28
N SER A 761 1.24 -14.38 -6.17
CA SER A 761 1.11 -13.07 -5.52
C SER A 761 1.38 -13.21 -4.03
N ARG A 762 2.39 -12.50 -3.52
CA ARG A 762 2.57 -12.33 -2.07
C ARG A 762 1.46 -11.51 -1.43
N ASN A 763 0.60 -10.90 -2.24
CA ASN A 763 -0.57 -10.13 -1.83
C ASN A 763 -1.83 -11.00 -1.97
N LEU A 764 -2.40 -11.40 -0.85
CA LEU A 764 -3.60 -12.24 -0.81
C LEU A 764 -4.85 -11.41 -0.54
N LYS A 765 -5.95 -11.78 -1.19
CA LYS A 765 -7.32 -11.40 -0.90
C LYS A 765 -8.03 -12.59 -0.29
N ILE A 766 -8.46 -12.45 0.96
CA ILE A 766 -9.08 -13.53 1.72
C ILE A 766 -10.52 -13.15 2.04
N ALA A 767 -11.44 -14.09 1.90
CA ALA A 767 -12.83 -13.94 2.35
C ALA A 767 -13.19 -15.07 3.32
N GLU A 768 -13.92 -14.73 4.37
CA GLU A 768 -14.35 -15.68 5.40
C GLU A 768 -15.84 -15.55 5.67
N VAL A 769 -16.54 -16.69 5.73
CA VAL A 769 -17.89 -16.77 6.30
C VAL A 769 -17.80 -17.38 7.69
N SER A 770 -18.31 -16.64 8.69
CA SER A 770 -18.35 -17.08 10.08
C SER A 770 -19.75 -16.86 10.68
N GLU A 771 -20.16 -17.78 11.56
CA GLU A 771 -21.38 -17.69 12.38
C GLU A 771 -21.08 -17.53 13.89
N SER A 772 -19.84 -17.76 14.30
CA SER A 772 -19.36 -17.67 15.68
C SER A 772 -18.77 -16.30 16.00
N SER A 773 -18.56 -16.03 17.30
CA SER A 773 -17.93 -14.78 17.77
C SER A 773 -16.47 -14.60 17.34
N LEU A 774 -15.81 -15.68 16.88
CA LEU A 774 -14.37 -15.78 16.65
C LEU A 774 -14.03 -16.27 15.24
N PRO A 775 -13.85 -15.37 14.26
CA PRO A 775 -13.37 -15.75 12.94
C PRO A 775 -11.92 -16.26 12.97
N LEU A 776 -11.53 -17.06 11.98
CA LEU A 776 -10.17 -17.58 11.77
C LEU A 776 -9.18 -16.53 11.29
N CYS A 777 -9.65 -15.32 10.97
CA CYS A 777 -8.83 -14.24 10.44
C CYS A 777 -7.55 -13.95 11.23
N SER A 778 -7.55 -14.04 12.57
CA SER A 778 -6.36 -13.80 13.39
C SER A 778 -5.30 -14.87 13.16
N LYS A 779 -5.66 -16.15 13.35
CA LYS A 779 -4.77 -17.31 13.13
C LYS A 779 -4.26 -17.37 11.69
N ILE A 780 -5.13 -17.15 10.70
CA ILE A 780 -4.73 -17.14 9.29
C ILE A 780 -3.79 -15.96 9.02
N SER A 781 -4.05 -14.78 9.57
CA SER A 781 -3.17 -13.61 9.40
C SER A 781 -1.80 -13.83 10.02
N GLU A 782 -1.71 -14.49 11.18
CA GLU A 782 -0.44 -14.85 11.81
C GLU A 782 0.37 -15.82 10.93
N ILE A 783 -0.27 -16.87 10.41
CA ILE A 783 0.37 -17.85 9.53
C ILE A 783 0.83 -17.20 8.21
N VAL A 784 -0.01 -16.38 7.59
CA VAL A 784 0.32 -15.67 6.34
C VAL A 784 1.50 -14.70 6.54
N LYS A 785 1.55 -14.00 7.68
CA LYS A 785 2.68 -13.13 8.05
C LYS A 785 3.95 -13.93 8.28
N ALA A 786 3.87 -15.07 8.96
CA ALA A 786 5.01 -15.98 9.15
C ALA A 786 5.54 -16.50 7.80
N GLY A 787 4.65 -16.77 6.84
CA GLY A 787 4.98 -17.12 5.46
C GLY A 787 5.47 -15.96 4.58
N GLN A 788 5.77 -14.78 5.15
CA GLN A 788 6.26 -13.58 4.45
C GLN A 788 5.33 -13.10 3.31
N CYS A 789 4.03 -13.34 3.45
CA CYS A 789 3.00 -12.83 2.56
C CYS A 789 2.20 -11.73 3.26
N THR A 790 1.59 -10.86 2.48
CA THR A 790 0.78 -9.73 2.92
C THR A 790 -0.67 -9.92 2.54
N ILE A 791 -1.58 -9.56 3.44
CA ILE A 791 -3.02 -9.59 3.18
C ILE A 791 -3.43 -8.19 2.73
N THR A 792 -3.89 -8.07 1.49
CA THR A 792 -4.36 -6.79 0.93
C THR A 792 -5.77 -6.45 1.39
N ASN A 793 -6.62 -7.46 1.51
CA ASN A 793 -7.99 -7.33 1.95
C ASN A 793 -8.43 -8.62 2.64
N TYR A 794 -8.99 -8.49 3.85
CA TYR A 794 -9.66 -9.58 4.55
C TYR A 794 -11.14 -9.25 4.70
N ALA A 795 -12.00 -9.95 3.96
CA ALA A 795 -13.44 -9.75 4.01
C ALA A 795 -14.11 -10.76 4.94
N ILE A 796 -14.92 -10.31 5.89
CA ILE A 796 -15.68 -11.17 6.79
C ILE A 796 -17.17 -10.98 6.50
N ALA A 797 -17.82 -12.07 6.12
CA ALA A 797 -19.26 -12.17 5.94
C ALA A 797 -19.86 -12.87 7.18
N HIS A 798 -20.68 -12.15 7.94
CA HIS A 798 -21.24 -12.63 9.20
C HIS A 798 -22.74 -12.40 9.28
N SER A 799 -23.50 -13.35 9.84
CA SER A 799 -24.97 -13.26 9.96
C SER A 799 -25.41 -12.12 10.89
N LYS A 800 -24.69 -11.94 11.99
CA LYS A 800 -24.87 -10.86 12.99
C LYS A 800 -23.55 -10.12 13.30
N PRO A 801 -23.10 -9.15 12.49
CA PRO A 801 -21.79 -8.52 12.66
C PRO A 801 -21.50 -7.92 14.05
N ASN A 802 -22.53 -7.61 14.83
CA ASN A 802 -22.41 -7.05 16.17
C ASN A 802 -21.97 -8.08 17.24
N SER A 803 -22.06 -9.39 16.98
CA SER A 803 -21.66 -10.43 17.93
C SER A 803 -20.18 -10.82 17.82
N LEU A 804 -19.43 -10.21 16.90
CA LEU A 804 -18.00 -10.46 16.72
C LEU A 804 -17.18 -9.79 17.82
N ASP A 805 -16.21 -10.52 18.39
CA ASP A 805 -15.24 -9.93 19.31
C ASP A 805 -14.18 -9.13 18.53
N LYS A 806 -14.44 -7.83 18.37
CA LYS A 806 -13.57 -6.92 17.63
C LYS A 806 -12.18 -6.74 18.27
N SER A 807 -12.02 -7.06 19.57
CA SER A 807 -10.74 -6.92 20.26
C SER A 807 -9.69 -7.93 19.78
N ARG A 808 -10.15 -9.07 19.22
CA ARG A 808 -9.30 -10.17 18.74
C ARG A 808 -9.06 -10.15 17.23
N LEU A 809 -9.56 -9.13 16.54
CA LEU A 809 -9.31 -8.95 15.10
C LEU A 809 -7.91 -8.34 14.87
N PRO A 810 -7.17 -8.79 13.85
CA PRO A 810 -5.86 -8.22 13.56
C PRO A 810 -5.94 -6.75 13.14
N SER A 811 -4.92 -5.97 13.46
CA SER A 811 -4.79 -4.59 12.98
C SER A 811 -4.56 -4.59 11.46
N GLY A 812 -5.57 -4.20 10.68
CA GLY A 812 -5.51 -4.18 9.21
C GLY A 812 -6.84 -3.83 8.53
N ASN A 813 -6.83 -3.80 7.19
CA ASN A 813 -8.00 -3.55 6.35
C ASN A 813 -8.95 -4.75 6.34
N ILE A 814 -9.76 -4.87 7.40
CA ILE A 814 -10.80 -5.89 7.52
C ILE A 814 -12.15 -5.28 7.15
N ASN A 815 -12.80 -5.86 6.13
CA ASN A 815 -14.12 -5.44 5.68
C ASN A 815 -15.18 -6.39 6.22
N ILE A 816 -16.00 -5.92 7.17
CA ILE A 816 -17.07 -6.73 7.77
C ILE A 816 -18.39 -6.39 7.10
N SER A 817 -19.11 -7.42 6.63
CA SER A 817 -20.41 -7.28 5.97
C SER A 817 -21.44 -8.21 6.61
N LYS A 818 -22.69 -7.74 6.64
CA LYS A 818 -23.84 -8.57 7.04
C LYS A 818 -24.22 -9.47 5.86
N TRP A 819 -24.29 -10.78 6.08
CA TRP A 819 -24.54 -11.74 5.01
C TRP A 819 -25.40 -12.93 5.49
N ASN A 820 -26.15 -13.55 4.57
CA ASN A 820 -26.89 -14.79 4.80
C ASN A 820 -26.76 -15.73 3.58
N SER A 821 -27.05 -17.02 3.76
CA SER A 821 -26.91 -18.06 2.73
C SER A 821 -27.71 -17.81 1.44
N GLY A 822 -28.76 -16.98 1.51
CA GLY A 822 -29.59 -16.58 0.36
C GLY A 822 -29.09 -15.36 -0.42
N SER A 823 -28.09 -14.62 0.08
CA SER A 823 -27.56 -13.41 -0.56
C SER A 823 -26.27 -13.69 -1.32
N SER A 824 -26.06 -13.01 -2.44
CA SER A 824 -24.77 -13.04 -3.14
C SER A 824 -23.69 -12.29 -2.35
N LEU A 825 -22.47 -12.82 -2.34
CA LEU A 825 -21.30 -12.12 -1.80
C LEU A 825 -20.89 -11.01 -2.78
N THR A 826 -20.49 -9.86 -2.24
CA THR A 826 -20.16 -8.66 -3.05
C THR A 826 -18.69 -8.62 -3.52
N PHE A 827 -17.83 -9.46 -2.95
CA PHE A 827 -16.40 -9.48 -3.23
C PHE A 827 -16.10 -10.29 -4.51
N LYS A 828 -15.10 -9.87 -5.29
CA LYS A 828 -14.62 -10.58 -6.48
C LYS A 828 -13.11 -10.78 -6.42
N ASP A 829 -12.62 -11.76 -7.17
CA ASP A 829 -11.20 -12.09 -7.32
C ASP A 829 -10.53 -12.47 -5.99
N ILE A 830 -11.21 -13.30 -5.19
CA ILE A 830 -10.67 -13.83 -3.93
C ILE A 830 -9.69 -14.98 -4.21
N ASP A 831 -8.53 -14.97 -3.53
CA ASP A 831 -7.51 -16.01 -3.63
C ASP A 831 -7.83 -17.22 -2.74
N LEU A 832 -8.30 -16.93 -1.52
CA LEU A 832 -8.63 -17.92 -0.49
C LEU A 832 -9.97 -17.60 0.16
N PHE A 833 -10.89 -18.55 0.11
CA PHE A 833 -12.14 -18.50 0.84
C PHE A 833 -12.08 -19.41 2.06
N VAL A 834 -12.64 -18.98 3.19
CA VAL A 834 -12.59 -19.71 4.46
C VAL A 834 -14.00 -19.90 4.99
N THR A 835 -14.32 -21.13 5.38
CA THR A 835 -15.57 -21.47 6.05
C THR A 835 -15.30 -22.43 7.20
N LYS A 836 -15.95 -22.17 8.34
CA LYS A 836 -15.75 -22.93 9.57
C LYS A 836 -17.10 -23.24 10.25
N PHE A 837 -17.30 -24.52 10.53
CA PHE A 837 -18.36 -25.09 11.37
C PHE A 837 -19.76 -24.50 11.09
N LEU A 838 -20.13 -24.29 9.83
CA LEU A 838 -21.44 -23.72 9.49
C LEU A 838 -22.55 -24.62 10.00
N ASN A 839 -23.51 -24.06 10.73
CA ASN A 839 -24.62 -24.79 11.32
C ASN A 839 -25.89 -24.55 10.48
N CYS A 840 -25.91 -25.12 9.28
CA CYS A 840 -26.96 -24.91 8.29
C CYS A 840 -27.33 -26.24 7.63
N SER A 841 -28.45 -26.32 6.90
CA SER A 841 -28.83 -27.56 6.20
C SER A 841 -27.90 -27.91 5.03
N LYS A 842 -27.91 -29.17 4.56
CA LYS A 842 -27.05 -29.63 3.45
C LYS A 842 -27.18 -28.75 2.20
N GLN A 843 -28.41 -28.31 1.91
CA GLN A 843 -28.73 -27.44 0.78
C GLN A 843 -28.16 -26.02 0.97
N GLU A 844 -28.21 -25.47 2.18
CA GLU A 844 -27.66 -24.15 2.49
C GLU A 844 -26.13 -24.17 2.49
N TYR A 845 -25.51 -25.26 2.96
CA TYR A 845 -24.07 -25.45 2.89
C TYR A 845 -23.59 -25.47 1.44
N ALA A 846 -24.25 -26.27 0.58
CA ALA A 846 -23.96 -26.31 -0.85
C ALA A 846 -24.15 -24.94 -1.54
N ARG A 847 -25.21 -24.19 -1.20
CA ARG A 847 -25.43 -22.83 -1.70
C ARG A 847 -24.33 -21.86 -1.24
N THR A 848 -23.88 -21.97 0.00
CA THR A 848 -22.80 -21.12 0.53
C THR A 848 -21.49 -21.34 -0.23
N LEU A 849 -21.15 -22.61 -0.50
CA LEU A 849 -19.99 -22.95 -1.33
C LEU A 849 -20.16 -22.53 -2.80
N ALA A 850 -21.37 -22.63 -3.36
CA ALA A 850 -21.66 -22.12 -4.71
C ALA A 850 -21.49 -20.60 -4.80
N ASN A 851 -21.91 -19.86 -3.77
CA ASN A 851 -21.69 -18.42 -3.66
C ASN A 851 -20.19 -18.09 -3.52
N ALA A 852 -19.44 -18.88 -2.75
CA ALA A 852 -17.99 -18.75 -2.65
C ALA A 852 -17.30 -18.96 -4.01
N LEU A 853 -17.71 -19.97 -4.77
CA LEU A 853 -17.17 -20.24 -6.11
C LEU A 853 -17.35 -19.09 -7.11
N ALA A 854 -18.42 -18.30 -6.95
CA ALA A 854 -18.67 -17.11 -7.77
C ALA A 854 -17.72 -15.94 -7.45
N THR A 855 -17.12 -15.92 -6.25
CA THR A 855 -16.20 -14.84 -5.82
C THR A 855 -14.72 -15.23 -5.94
N ILE A 856 -14.41 -16.51 -5.85
CA ILE A 856 -13.06 -17.06 -5.95
C ILE A 856 -12.58 -17.01 -7.40
N LYS A 857 -11.37 -16.51 -7.62
CA LYS A 857 -10.72 -16.53 -8.94
C LYS A 857 -10.46 -17.95 -9.43
N ASP A 858 -10.28 -18.14 -10.72
CA ASP A 858 -9.93 -19.45 -11.25
C ASP A 858 -8.59 -19.93 -10.67
N GLY A 859 -8.52 -21.21 -10.27
CA GLY A 859 -7.38 -21.78 -9.56
C GLY A 859 -7.26 -21.39 -8.08
N GLY A 860 -8.18 -20.58 -7.53
CA GLY A 860 -8.21 -20.20 -6.11
C GLY A 860 -8.65 -21.33 -5.18
N PHE A 861 -8.54 -21.09 -3.87
CA PHE A 861 -8.66 -22.10 -2.82
C PHE A 861 -9.84 -21.87 -1.88
N VAL A 862 -10.33 -22.95 -1.28
CA VAL A 862 -11.32 -22.94 -0.19
C VAL A 862 -10.80 -23.76 0.98
N ILE A 863 -10.71 -23.17 2.16
CA ILE A 863 -10.56 -23.90 3.42
C ILE A 863 -11.95 -24.17 4.00
N ALA A 864 -12.29 -25.43 4.17
CA ALA A 864 -13.55 -25.87 4.74
C ALA A 864 -13.31 -26.75 5.97
N LEU A 865 -13.57 -26.19 7.15
CA LEU A 865 -13.51 -26.92 8.42
C LEU A 865 -14.93 -27.25 8.88
N GLN A 866 -15.27 -28.53 9.01
CA GLN A 866 -16.61 -28.97 9.38
C GLN A 866 -16.60 -30.11 10.40
N ARG A 867 -17.67 -30.19 11.21
CA ARG A 867 -17.95 -31.34 12.06
C ARG A 867 -18.42 -32.51 11.20
N THR A 868 -17.68 -33.62 11.27
CA THR A 868 -17.90 -34.80 10.42
C THR A 868 -18.34 -36.04 11.19
N ARG A 869 -18.22 -36.00 12.52
CA ARG A 869 -18.61 -37.10 13.41
C ARG A 869 -19.48 -36.56 14.54
N PHE A 870 -20.43 -37.39 14.95
CA PHE A 870 -21.34 -37.04 16.05
C PHE A 870 -20.66 -37.26 17.38
N VAL A 871 -20.67 -36.23 18.24
CA VAL A 871 -20.30 -36.34 19.64
C VAL A 871 -21.57 -36.61 20.44
N PRO A 872 -21.68 -37.71 21.21
CA PRO A 872 -22.92 -38.09 21.88
C PRO A 872 -23.47 -37.00 22.82
N ALA A 873 -22.59 -36.24 23.46
CA ALA A 873 -22.96 -35.13 24.33
C ALA A 873 -23.63 -33.96 23.58
N GLU A 874 -23.30 -33.71 22.32
CA GLU A 874 -23.93 -32.64 21.54
C GLU A 874 -25.33 -33.06 21.03
N MET A 875 -25.56 -34.37 20.81
CA MET A 875 -26.89 -34.91 20.47
C MET A 875 -27.95 -34.64 21.55
N PHE A 876 -27.52 -34.46 22.80
CA PHE A 876 -28.40 -34.05 23.90
C PHE A 876 -29.20 -32.78 23.57
N PHE A 877 -28.60 -31.82 22.86
CA PHE A 877 -29.27 -30.58 22.52
C PHE A 877 -30.49 -30.81 21.61
N SER A 878 -30.42 -31.82 20.73
CA SER A 878 -31.56 -32.23 19.90
C SER A 878 -32.64 -32.98 20.68
N ALA A 879 -32.31 -33.57 21.84
CA ALA A 879 -33.29 -34.24 22.72
C ALA A 879 -34.07 -33.26 23.61
N VAL A 880 -33.44 -32.14 23.98
CA VAL A 880 -33.98 -31.20 24.99
C VAL A 880 -34.50 -29.89 24.37
N GLY A 881 -34.09 -29.54 23.15
CA GLY A 881 -34.56 -28.38 22.37
C GLY A 881 -34.87 -28.70 20.89
N ASN A 882 -35.11 -27.68 20.06
CA ASN A 882 -35.29 -27.85 18.61
C ASN A 882 -33.98 -28.34 17.93
N PRO A 883 -34.07 -29.12 16.82
CA PRO A 883 -32.91 -29.81 16.24
C PRO A 883 -31.97 -28.84 15.54
N ILE A 884 -30.70 -28.78 15.95
CA ILE A 884 -29.70 -27.89 15.31
C ILE A 884 -28.30 -28.54 15.23
N GLU A 885 -28.24 -29.80 14.77
CA GLU A 885 -26.95 -30.37 14.35
C GLU A 885 -27.01 -30.87 12.92
N SER A 886 -26.38 -30.11 12.02
CA SER A 886 -26.00 -30.60 10.71
C SER A 886 -24.58 -31.16 10.76
N VAL A 887 -24.41 -32.36 11.31
CA VAL A 887 -23.17 -33.14 11.13
C VAL A 887 -23.27 -33.84 9.79
N TYR A 888 -22.24 -33.69 8.97
CA TYR A 888 -22.18 -34.28 7.64
C TYR A 888 -21.16 -35.40 7.63
N SER A 889 -21.52 -36.57 7.09
CA SER A 889 -20.50 -37.58 6.85
C SER A 889 -19.46 -37.04 5.86
N GLU A 890 -18.22 -37.54 5.94
CA GLU A 890 -17.18 -37.17 4.97
C GLU A 890 -17.62 -37.46 3.54
N SER A 891 -18.33 -38.58 3.32
CA SER A 891 -18.91 -38.93 2.02
C SER A 891 -19.96 -37.92 1.53
N ASP A 892 -20.78 -37.36 2.43
CA ASP A 892 -21.76 -36.34 2.05
C ASP A 892 -21.08 -35.06 1.57
N LEU A 893 -20.03 -34.63 2.27
CA LEU A 893 -19.27 -33.43 1.92
C LEU A 893 -18.52 -33.62 0.60
N GLU A 894 -17.83 -34.74 0.43
CA GLU A 894 -17.08 -35.05 -0.80
C GLU A 894 -18.01 -35.13 -2.02
N GLN A 895 -19.25 -35.62 -1.85
CA GLN A 895 -20.26 -35.59 -2.90
C GLN A 895 -20.69 -34.16 -3.27
N ILE A 896 -20.91 -33.27 -2.29
CA ILE A 896 -21.22 -31.86 -2.54
C ILE A 896 -20.06 -31.19 -3.29
N PHE A 897 -18.82 -31.43 -2.87
CA PHE A 897 -17.64 -30.85 -3.52
C PHE A 897 -17.56 -31.29 -4.99
N LYS A 898 -17.81 -32.58 -5.27
CA LYS A 898 -17.85 -33.13 -6.61
C LYS A 898 -18.93 -32.50 -7.47
N GLU A 899 -20.14 -32.31 -6.94
CA GLU A 899 -21.26 -31.63 -7.63
C GLU A 899 -20.93 -30.18 -7.98
N LEU A 900 -20.21 -29.49 -7.09
CA LEU A 900 -19.75 -28.12 -7.28
C LEU A 900 -18.45 -27.99 -8.09
N LYS A 901 -17.90 -29.11 -8.61
CA LYS A 901 -16.61 -29.17 -9.32
C LYS A 901 -15.44 -28.59 -8.50
N LEU A 902 -15.52 -28.72 -7.17
CA LEU A 902 -14.43 -28.44 -6.25
C LEU A 902 -13.62 -29.72 -6.04
N ARG A 903 -12.29 -29.58 -6.13
CA ARG A 903 -11.37 -30.70 -5.95
C ARG A 903 -10.79 -30.70 -4.55
N VAL A 904 -10.78 -31.84 -3.88
CA VAL A 904 -10.11 -31.99 -2.58
C VAL A 904 -8.61 -32.09 -2.81
N ILE A 905 -7.86 -31.12 -2.32
CA ILE A 905 -6.39 -31.06 -2.41
C ILE A 905 -5.74 -31.67 -1.17
N CYS A 906 -6.29 -31.35 0.00
CA CYS A 906 -5.76 -31.79 1.28
C CYS A 906 -6.93 -32.08 2.23
N LYS A 907 -6.79 -33.14 3.02
CA LYS A 907 -7.76 -33.58 4.03
C LYS A 907 -7.02 -33.91 5.31
N LYS A 908 -7.34 -33.19 6.39
CA LYS A 908 -6.83 -33.46 7.74
C LYS A 908 -7.99 -33.80 8.66
N SER A 909 -8.03 -35.01 9.19
CA SER A 909 -9.05 -35.44 10.16
C SER A 909 -8.42 -35.71 11.51
N ASP A 910 -9.13 -35.35 12.58
CA ASP A 910 -8.81 -35.76 13.94
C ASP A 910 -9.40 -37.13 14.30
N SER A 911 -10.11 -37.76 13.35
CA SER A 911 -10.83 -39.03 13.49
C SER A 911 -11.89 -39.08 14.60
N LEU A 912 -12.18 -37.97 15.29
CA LEU A 912 -13.06 -37.98 16.45
C LEU A 912 -14.23 -37.02 16.30
N THR A 913 -13.99 -35.81 15.79
CA THR A 913 -15.00 -34.74 15.76
C THR A 913 -15.12 -34.08 14.40
N SER A 914 -13.99 -33.79 13.75
CA SER A 914 -13.92 -32.77 12.70
C SER A 914 -12.97 -33.18 11.59
N THR A 915 -13.20 -32.60 10.41
CA THR A 915 -12.30 -32.74 9.27
C THR A 915 -12.10 -31.38 8.61
N LEU A 916 -10.84 -31.05 8.34
CA LEU A 916 -10.38 -29.87 7.63
C LEU A 916 -10.05 -30.24 6.19
N TYR A 917 -10.70 -29.57 5.24
CA TYR A 917 -10.45 -29.73 3.82
C TYR A 917 -9.81 -28.47 3.24
N LEU A 918 -8.84 -28.67 2.36
CA LEU A 918 -8.43 -27.69 1.37
C LEU A 918 -9.02 -28.12 0.03
N LEU A 919 -9.82 -27.24 -0.56
CA LEU A 919 -10.42 -27.44 -1.87
C LEU A 919 -9.83 -26.45 -2.86
N ARG A 920 -9.83 -26.81 -4.15
CA ARG A 920 -9.42 -25.92 -5.23
C ARG A 920 -10.51 -25.81 -6.30
N LYS A 921 -10.72 -24.59 -6.78
CA LYS A 921 -11.57 -24.31 -7.94
C LYS A 921 -10.79 -24.68 -9.21
N ILE A 922 -11.32 -25.61 -9.98
CA ILE A 922 -10.67 -26.10 -11.20
C ILE A 922 -10.59 -24.96 -12.21
N PRO A 923 -9.39 -24.61 -12.72
CA PRO A 923 -9.24 -23.59 -13.76
C PRO A 923 -9.87 -24.09 -15.08
N VAL A 924 -10.48 -23.17 -15.83
CA VAL A 924 -11.14 -23.50 -17.12
C VAL A 924 -10.11 -23.77 -18.23
N THR A 925 -8.87 -23.31 -18.06
CA THR A 925 -7.81 -23.36 -19.07
C THR A 925 -7.19 -24.76 -19.18
N SER A 926 -7.08 -25.27 -20.40
CA SER A 926 -6.24 -26.44 -20.71
C SER A 926 -4.77 -26.02 -20.81
N TYR A 927 -3.88 -26.74 -20.14
CA TYR A 927 -2.45 -26.46 -20.16
C TYR A 927 -1.70 -27.37 -21.14
N ASP A 928 -0.65 -26.84 -21.77
CA ASP A 928 0.38 -27.65 -22.42
C ASP A 928 1.46 -28.02 -21.41
N ASP A 929 1.66 -29.32 -21.16
CA ASP A 929 2.54 -29.84 -20.11
C ASP A 929 3.91 -30.22 -20.67
N ILE A 930 4.94 -29.50 -20.24
CA ILE A 930 6.36 -29.77 -20.55
C ILE A 930 6.99 -30.47 -19.36
N VAL A 931 7.69 -31.58 -19.58
CA VAL A 931 8.36 -32.33 -18.52
C VAL A 931 9.87 -32.23 -18.68
N ILE A 932 10.56 -31.76 -17.64
CA ILE A 932 12.02 -31.65 -17.60
C ILE A 932 12.54 -32.52 -16.43
N PRO A 933 13.21 -33.65 -16.72
CA PRO A 933 13.79 -34.50 -15.69
C PRO A 933 15.08 -33.89 -15.14
N ILE A 934 15.12 -33.67 -13.83
CA ILE A 934 16.29 -33.23 -13.08
C ILE A 934 17.09 -34.47 -12.69
N VAL A 935 18.12 -34.74 -13.49
CA VAL A 935 19.01 -35.89 -13.30
C VAL A 935 20.36 -35.41 -12.77
N GLU A 936 20.82 -36.04 -11.71
CA GLU A 936 22.15 -35.79 -11.15
C GLU A 936 23.25 -36.02 -12.19
N GLY A 937 24.29 -35.17 -12.19
CA GLY A 937 25.39 -35.23 -13.16
C GLY A 937 25.06 -34.73 -14.58
N ARG A 938 23.83 -34.24 -14.85
CA ARG A 938 23.45 -33.63 -16.14
C ARG A 938 23.00 -32.17 -16.02
N TYR A 939 23.61 -31.43 -15.09
CA TYR A 939 23.28 -30.04 -14.76
C TYR A 939 23.11 -29.14 -16.00
N GLU A 940 24.13 -29.08 -16.87
CA GLU A 940 24.12 -28.20 -18.03
C GLU A 940 22.95 -28.48 -18.99
N LYS A 941 22.52 -29.75 -19.10
CA LYS A 941 21.48 -30.16 -20.04
C LYS A 941 20.10 -29.66 -19.61
N TRP A 942 19.66 -30.01 -18.41
CA TRP A 942 18.31 -29.64 -17.95
C TRP A 942 18.21 -28.15 -17.61
N VAL A 943 19.32 -27.49 -17.20
CA VAL A 943 19.35 -26.04 -16.97
C VAL A 943 19.19 -25.28 -18.29
N THR A 944 19.89 -25.69 -19.34
CA THR A 944 19.78 -25.05 -20.66
C THR A 944 18.37 -25.24 -21.23
N GLU A 945 17.83 -26.45 -21.13
CA GLU A 945 16.46 -26.75 -21.55
C GLU A 945 15.43 -25.92 -20.77
N LEU A 946 15.53 -25.86 -19.45
CA LEU A 946 14.64 -25.05 -18.62
C LEU A 946 14.73 -23.56 -19.00
N ARG A 947 15.95 -23.02 -19.15
CA ARG A 947 16.17 -21.63 -19.53
C ARG A 947 15.53 -21.31 -20.90
N GLU A 948 15.73 -22.17 -21.89
CA GLU A 948 15.13 -21.99 -23.22
C GLU A 948 13.60 -22.01 -23.15
N LYS A 949 13.01 -22.94 -22.39
CA LYS A 949 11.55 -23.05 -22.25
C LYS A 949 10.94 -21.85 -21.53
N VAL A 950 11.58 -21.36 -20.46
CA VAL A 950 11.13 -20.18 -19.73
C VAL A 950 11.29 -18.89 -20.56
N THR A 951 12.37 -18.76 -21.33
CA THR A 951 12.63 -17.54 -22.13
C THR A 951 11.73 -17.43 -23.37
N ASN A 952 11.44 -18.55 -24.02
CA ASN A 952 10.73 -18.56 -25.32
C ASN A 952 9.20 -18.58 -25.21
N GLN A 953 8.61 -18.62 -24.00
CA GLN A 953 7.16 -18.76 -23.83
C GLN A 953 6.60 -17.81 -22.74
N PRO A 954 6.10 -16.63 -23.12
CA PRO A 954 5.49 -15.69 -22.17
C PRO A 954 3.99 -15.92 -21.91
N ASN A 955 3.39 -17.03 -22.38
CA ASN A 955 1.93 -17.25 -22.28
C ASN A 955 1.55 -18.10 -21.06
N ASP A 956 0.46 -17.72 -20.36
CA ASP A 956 -0.10 -18.39 -19.17
C ASP A 956 -0.67 -19.82 -19.43
N SER A 957 -0.58 -20.34 -20.66
CA SER A 957 -1.17 -21.62 -21.06
C SER A 957 -0.21 -22.82 -20.97
N THR A 958 1.04 -22.64 -20.55
CA THR A 958 2.03 -23.72 -20.46
C THR A 958 2.37 -24.03 -18.99
N ARG A 959 2.54 -25.32 -18.67
CA ARG A 959 3.06 -25.79 -17.37
C ARG A 959 4.37 -26.54 -17.56
N ILE A 960 5.35 -26.25 -16.72
CA ILE A 960 6.66 -26.90 -16.73
C ILE A 960 6.80 -27.76 -15.47
N TRP A 961 6.79 -29.07 -15.65
CA TRP A 961 6.99 -30.05 -14.59
C TRP A 961 8.47 -30.40 -14.47
N LEU A 962 9.09 -29.92 -13.40
CA LEU A 962 10.41 -30.36 -12.96
C LEU A 962 10.25 -31.66 -12.18
N VAL A 963 10.94 -32.72 -12.61
CA VAL A 963 10.76 -34.06 -12.05
C VAL A 963 12.08 -34.63 -11.57
N SER A 964 12.11 -35.10 -10.33
CA SER A 964 13.24 -35.88 -9.80
C SER A 964 12.73 -37.21 -9.26
N GLU A 965 13.31 -38.31 -9.76
CA GLU A 965 12.90 -39.67 -9.42
C GLU A 965 14.10 -40.47 -8.89
N GLY A 966 13.90 -41.20 -7.78
CA GLY A 966 14.85 -42.23 -7.34
C GLY A 966 16.10 -41.71 -6.62
N THR A 967 16.10 -40.45 -6.18
CA THR A 967 17.19 -39.87 -5.36
C THR A 967 16.62 -38.97 -4.29
N ASP A 968 17.06 -39.09 -3.03
CA ASP A 968 16.59 -38.20 -1.96
C ASP A 968 17.30 -36.82 -1.93
N PHE A 969 18.41 -36.66 -2.67
CA PHE A 969 19.32 -35.50 -2.55
C PHE A 969 19.27 -34.52 -3.74
N SER A 970 18.23 -34.56 -4.58
CA SER A 970 18.12 -33.71 -5.77
C SER A 970 18.07 -32.20 -5.48
N GLY A 971 17.61 -31.79 -4.30
CA GLY A 971 17.45 -30.37 -3.94
C GLY A 971 16.34 -29.64 -4.71
N ILE A 972 15.53 -30.36 -5.51
CA ILE A 972 14.47 -29.83 -6.38
C ILE A 972 13.47 -28.92 -5.66
N ILE A 973 13.12 -29.23 -4.40
CA ILE A 973 12.21 -28.42 -3.58
C ILE A 973 12.77 -27.02 -3.35
N GLY A 974 14.08 -26.92 -3.04
CA GLY A 974 14.77 -25.64 -2.86
C GLY A 974 14.84 -24.86 -4.18
N LEU A 975 15.16 -25.54 -5.28
CA LEU A 975 15.21 -24.94 -6.61
C LEU A 975 13.86 -24.31 -7.01
N VAL A 976 12.77 -25.06 -6.85
CA VAL A 976 11.42 -24.59 -7.22
C VAL A 976 10.96 -23.43 -6.32
N ASN A 977 11.33 -23.45 -5.04
CA ASN A 977 11.09 -22.33 -4.13
C ASN A 977 11.77 -21.03 -4.59
N CYS A 978 12.94 -21.11 -5.23
CA CYS A 978 13.59 -19.97 -5.85
C CYS A 978 12.88 -19.56 -7.16
N LEU A 979 12.72 -20.50 -8.09
CA LEU A 979 12.21 -20.22 -9.44
C LEU A 979 10.77 -19.67 -9.44
N ARG A 980 9.92 -20.07 -8.49
CA ARG A 980 8.55 -19.56 -8.39
C ARG A 980 8.49 -18.05 -8.10
N LEU A 981 9.56 -17.48 -7.53
CA LEU A 981 9.68 -16.06 -7.21
C LEU A 981 10.33 -15.26 -8.34
N GLU A 982 10.75 -15.92 -9.42
CA GLU A 982 11.29 -15.29 -10.62
C GLU A 982 10.18 -15.03 -11.66
N PRO A 983 10.41 -14.14 -12.65
CA PRO A 983 9.49 -13.96 -13.77
C PRO A 983 9.17 -15.30 -14.45
N CYS A 984 7.91 -15.50 -14.85
CA CYS A 984 7.40 -16.75 -15.44
C CYS A 984 7.38 -17.98 -14.50
N GLY A 985 7.74 -17.83 -13.22
CA GLY A 985 7.70 -18.88 -12.21
C GLY A 985 6.29 -19.46 -11.95
N SER A 986 5.24 -18.77 -12.38
CA SER A 986 3.82 -19.21 -12.27
C SER A 986 3.52 -20.52 -12.99
N SER A 987 4.29 -20.84 -14.04
CA SER A 987 4.14 -22.04 -14.86
C SER A 987 4.83 -23.29 -14.27
N ILE A 988 5.70 -23.10 -13.27
CA ILE A 988 6.59 -24.17 -12.79
C ILE A 988 5.87 -25.03 -11.73
N ARG A 989 5.97 -26.35 -11.90
CA ARG A 989 5.46 -27.37 -10.99
C ARG A 989 6.58 -28.37 -10.70
N CYS A 990 6.54 -29.00 -9.55
CA CYS A 990 7.54 -29.97 -9.12
C CYS A 990 6.90 -31.31 -8.79
N VAL A 991 7.54 -32.39 -9.24
CA VAL A 991 7.31 -33.76 -8.76
C VAL A 991 8.63 -34.33 -8.22
N PHE A 992 8.61 -34.73 -6.96
CA PHE A 992 9.75 -35.32 -6.29
C PHE A 992 9.36 -36.69 -5.74
N ILE A 993 9.98 -37.75 -6.27
CA ILE A 993 9.73 -39.12 -5.85
C ILE A 993 10.93 -39.60 -5.05
N SER A 994 10.71 -39.80 -3.75
CA SER A 994 11.72 -40.23 -2.78
C SER A 994 12.21 -41.67 -3.08
N GLU A 995 13.44 -41.97 -2.64
CA GLU A 995 14.07 -43.27 -2.79
C GLU A 995 13.26 -44.38 -2.07
N GLY A 996 13.16 -45.56 -2.68
CA GLY A 996 12.33 -46.68 -2.17
C GLY A 996 10.94 -46.82 -2.79
N ALA A 997 10.54 -45.91 -3.70
CA ALA A 997 9.30 -46.01 -4.48
C ALA A 997 9.50 -46.64 -5.89
N SER A 998 10.47 -47.54 -6.04
CA SER A 998 10.93 -48.13 -7.31
C SER A 998 9.91 -49.00 -8.06
N SER A 999 8.74 -49.25 -7.47
CA SER A 999 7.62 -49.94 -8.12
C SER A 999 6.66 -49.01 -8.90
N LEU A 1000 6.87 -47.69 -8.84
CA LEU A 1000 6.05 -46.72 -9.55
C LEU A 1000 6.43 -46.58 -11.03
N PRO A 1001 5.47 -46.28 -11.93
CA PRO A 1001 5.79 -45.93 -13.31
C PRO A 1001 6.57 -44.61 -13.36
N HIS A 1002 7.49 -44.45 -14.32
CA HIS A 1002 8.12 -43.16 -14.57
C HIS A 1002 7.08 -42.06 -14.82
N PHE A 1003 7.37 -40.85 -14.35
CA PHE A 1003 6.48 -39.71 -14.51
C PHE A 1003 6.15 -39.44 -15.98
N SER A 1004 4.86 -39.44 -16.28
CA SER A 1004 4.33 -39.15 -17.60
C SER A 1004 2.97 -38.51 -17.47
N PRO A 1005 2.68 -37.43 -18.23
CA PRO A 1005 1.36 -36.81 -18.25
C PRO A 1005 0.21 -37.75 -18.61
N LYS A 1006 0.51 -38.86 -19.29
CA LYS A 1006 -0.48 -39.84 -19.73
C LYS A 1006 -0.70 -40.98 -18.73
N ALA A 1007 0.14 -41.09 -17.70
CA ALA A 1007 0.04 -42.18 -16.73
C ALA A 1007 -1.06 -41.88 -15.71
N GLN A 1008 -1.99 -42.83 -15.54
CA GLN A 1008 -3.18 -42.68 -14.69
C GLN A 1008 -2.84 -42.34 -13.23
N PHE A 1009 -1.72 -42.85 -12.71
CA PHE A 1009 -1.26 -42.58 -11.35
C PHE A 1009 -0.97 -41.10 -11.09
N TYR A 1010 -0.47 -40.35 -12.08
CA TYR A 1010 -0.11 -38.94 -11.93
C TYR A 1010 -1.20 -37.96 -12.36
N GLN A 1011 -2.25 -38.44 -13.02
CA GLN A 1011 -3.37 -37.60 -13.47
C GLN A 1011 -3.96 -36.79 -12.31
N GLU A 1012 -4.09 -37.41 -11.13
CA GLU A 1012 -4.68 -36.74 -9.99
C GLU A 1012 -3.88 -35.51 -9.55
N ILE A 1013 -2.56 -35.65 -9.49
CA ILE A 1013 -1.63 -34.58 -9.09
C ILE A 1013 -1.53 -33.49 -10.15
N MET A 1014 -1.55 -33.88 -11.42
CA MET A 1014 -1.52 -32.92 -12.52
C MET A 1014 -2.77 -32.06 -12.59
N GLU A 1015 -3.93 -32.64 -12.31
CA GLU A 1015 -5.19 -31.91 -12.25
C GLU A 1015 -5.34 -31.10 -10.94
N ASN A 1016 -4.69 -31.53 -9.84
CA ASN A 1016 -4.58 -30.72 -8.60
C ASN A 1016 -3.79 -29.42 -8.82
N ASP A 1017 -2.86 -29.41 -9.78
CA ASP A 1017 -2.05 -28.26 -10.22
C ASP A 1017 -1.20 -27.60 -9.10
N LEU A 1018 -0.79 -28.34 -8.08
CA LEU A 1018 -0.02 -27.77 -6.97
C LEU A 1018 1.45 -27.55 -7.36
N THR A 1019 2.06 -26.47 -6.85
CA THR A 1019 3.45 -26.13 -7.15
C THR A 1019 4.42 -27.22 -6.73
N MET A 1020 4.22 -27.86 -5.58
CA MET A 1020 5.09 -28.94 -5.11
C MET A 1020 4.31 -30.21 -4.87
N ASN A 1021 4.85 -31.33 -5.34
CA ASN A 1021 4.25 -32.65 -5.15
C ASN A 1021 5.36 -33.62 -4.80
N VAL A 1022 5.35 -34.11 -3.57
CA VAL A 1022 6.35 -35.03 -3.05
C VAL A 1022 5.69 -36.36 -2.79
N PHE A 1023 6.21 -37.43 -3.37
CA PHE A 1023 5.80 -38.79 -3.05
C PHE A 1023 6.80 -39.42 -2.09
N LYS A 1024 6.35 -39.69 -0.86
CA LYS A 1024 7.16 -40.30 0.19
C LYS A 1024 6.30 -41.21 1.08
N SER A 1025 6.86 -42.35 1.49
CA SER A 1025 6.18 -43.33 2.36
C SER A 1025 4.80 -43.75 1.85
N ASN A 1026 4.68 -44.01 0.54
CA ASN A 1026 3.44 -44.39 -0.14
C ASN A 1026 2.30 -43.34 -0.05
N SER A 1027 2.65 -42.06 0.08
CA SER A 1027 1.71 -40.95 0.16
C SER A 1027 2.19 -39.73 -0.60
N TRP A 1028 1.27 -38.99 -1.22
CA TRP A 1028 1.53 -37.67 -1.77
C TRP A 1028 1.43 -36.60 -0.68
N GLY A 1029 2.33 -35.64 -0.72
CA GLY A 1029 2.40 -34.55 0.23
C GLY A 1029 3.44 -33.51 -0.17
N THR A 1030 3.94 -32.81 0.83
CA THR A 1030 4.91 -31.74 0.66
C THR A 1030 5.69 -31.51 1.96
N TYR A 1031 6.78 -30.75 1.92
CA TYR A 1031 7.56 -30.42 3.12
C TYR A 1031 7.17 -29.05 3.69
N ARG A 1032 7.02 -28.96 5.01
CA ARG A 1032 6.53 -27.76 5.71
C ARG A 1032 7.31 -27.46 6.98
N HIS A 1033 7.32 -26.18 7.32
CA HIS A 1033 7.93 -25.65 8.55
C HIS A 1033 6.88 -25.56 9.65
N PHE A 1034 7.21 -26.03 10.84
CA PHE A 1034 6.37 -25.91 12.03
C PHE A 1034 7.19 -25.36 13.19
N LYS A 1035 6.58 -24.54 14.05
CA LYS A 1035 7.26 -24.05 15.25
C LYS A 1035 7.67 -25.23 16.14
N MET A 1036 8.92 -25.23 16.60
CA MET A 1036 9.38 -26.21 17.59
C MET A 1036 8.77 -25.87 18.96
N PRO A 1037 8.31 -26.88 19.73
CA PRO A 1037 7.93 -26.66 21.12
C PRO A 1037 9.14 -26.13 21.90
N GLU A 1038 8.91 -25.10 22.72
CA GLU A 1038 9.92 -24.47 23.59
C GLU A 1038 10.44 -25.41 24.69
#